data_AF-A0A9D9TGC9-F1
#
_entry.id   AF-A0A9D9TGC9-F1
#
_cell.length_a   1.000
_cell.length_b   1.000
_cell.length_c   1.000
_cell.angle_alpha   90.00
_cell.angle_beta   90.00
_cell.angle_gamma   90.00
#
_symmetry.space_group_name_H-M   'P 1'
#
loop_
_entity.id
_entity.type
_entity.pdbx_description
1 polymer ?
#
loop_
_entity_poly.entity_id
_entity_poly.type
_entity_poly.pdbx_seq_one_letter_code
_entity_poly.pdbx_strand_id
1 'polypeptide(L)'
;MAITENENFASVPNGIISENTTSATIEENTSITTENITESSAEQIIDNSIVTNIEETNSHTETEVSKSDAGIDEQAKDLSELVSEHEPIVENIDFESLSREELANYTEKLLFQTKENISVASLRHSEDTLKVIKPIFEKFKATLYQESLGVFKASNEDSEEGFEFKHDTTTQKFDQNFKALKQLRSEYFLSIEKEKDKNLSEKTDILNRLRLLLEKENSNNQVAIKEGLAEFKKIQEDWKNAGNINSPHNATLWQTFHALVNRFHSNRSIYYELLDLDRKRNLQHKIELCKKIEKIAEATEIEPITSKQLNDAAAYFEEYKHIGPAPKEENELVWQRVKETIDILYNKRRAQIESGKAEAEQVLLLKTEIAKMVEPFLQFNSDSINEWNERTKVLQELQEQWNNVKGAMPREKGKELSDTFWGNIKIFFKNKGDFFKKLEAKRDNNLVSKKAIIEKIETYLSNNDTTPDATNTVIQLQKDFRTIGHVPEKYKESIYEHFKKVCDQFFDAKRNQSSEQEKEYEQNLIAKNNLLAEIVSEAKTGANLDKLAGFKTKWNAIGFVPRKNMQELNKKYIDTINQYVGSIATLSGKEIEQLHFKNEIDALKGGLGNSKDFVRKESDAQKKIQFLESEIALWENNLEFFSKSKNADKLKEEFNTKIKKAKAEIEQLKKQIKMIKEIEK
;
A
#
# COMPACT_ATOMS: atom_id res chain seq x y z
N MET A 1 -26.78 8.22 39.98
CA MET A 1 -25.54 8.99 40.13
C MET A 1 -24.91 9.04 38.75
N ALA A 2 -24.83 10.23 38.19
CA ALA A 2 -24.65 10.50 36.76
C ALA A 2 -23.22 10.26 36.29
N ILE A 3 -23.03 9.66 35.12
CA ILE A 3 -22.05 10.10 34.12
C ILE A 3 -22.68 9.93 32.73
N THR A 4 -22.87 11.06 32.08
CA THR A 4 -23.33 11.27 30.71
C THR A 4 -22.16 11.02 29.73
N GLU A 5 -22.32 10.07 28.81
CA GLU A 5 -21.44 9.91 27.65
C GLU A 5 -21.84 10.94 26.58
N ASN A 6 -20.88 11.76 26.18
CA ASN A 6 -21.03 12.75 25.13
C ASN A 6 -20.29 12.22 23.89
N GLU A 7 -21.07 11.85 22.87
CA GLU A 7 -20.59 11.61 21.52
C GLU A 7 -19.99 12.91 20.96
N ASN A 8 -18.79 12.85 20.39
CA ASN A 8 -18.35 13.87 19.45
C ASN A 8 -17.38 13.27 18.42
N PHE A 9 -17.93 13.00 17.24
CA PHE A 9 -17.21 12.84 15.99
C PHE A 9 -16.58 14.18 15.63
N ALA A 10 -15.25 14.28 15.70
CA ALA A 10 -14.51 15.44 15.19
C ALA A 10 -13.99 15.13 13.77
N SER A 11 -14.62 15.79 12.81
CA SER A 11 -14.19 15.99 11.43
C SER A 11 -12.81 16.66 11.38
N VAL A 12 -11.89 16.11 10.58
CA VAL A 12 -10.62 16.76 10.23
C VAL A 12 -10.91 17.89 9.23
N PRO A 13 -10.50 19.15 9.48
CA PRO A 13 -10.71 20.24 8.53
C PRO A 13 -9.56 20.33 7.51
N ASN A 14 -9.96 20.36 6.24
CA ASN A 14 -9.18 20.90 5.13
C ASN A 14 -8.84 22.39 5.40
N GLY A 15 -7.55 22.72 5.42
CA GLY A 15 -7.03 24.07 5.47
C GLY A 15 -6.31 24.42 4.17
N ILE A 16 -7.05 25.08 3.28
CA ILE A 16 -6.59 25.77 2.07
C ILE A 16 -5.75 26.99 2.50
N ILE A 17 -4.53 27.14 1.98
CA ILE A 17 -3.84 28.43 1.93
C ILE A 17 -3.42 28.68 0.47
N SER A 18 -3.88 29.83 -0.01
CA SER A 18 -3.77 30.37 -1.36
C SER A 18 -2.37 30.87 -1.70
N GLU A 19 -1.92 30.45 -2.88
CA GLU A 19 -1.26 31.22 -3.96
C GLU A 19 -0.74 32.64 -3.64
N ASN A 20 0.57 32.83 -3.84
CA ASN A 20 1.09 33.78 -4.84
C ASN A 20 2.60 33.58 -5.05
N THR A 21 3.04 33.06 -6.20
CA THR A 21 4.17 33.62 -7.01
C THR A 21 4.49 32.77 -8.25
N THR A 22 4.24 33.40 -9.40
CA THR A 22 5.04 33.41 -10.65
C THR A 22 5.55 32.10 -11.25
N SER A 23 4.90 31.75 -12.37
CA SER A 23 5.37 30.86 -13.43
C SER A 23 6.75 31.25 -13.97
N ALA A 24 7.65 30.26 -14.04
CA ALA A 24 8.69 30.19 -15.05
C ALA A 24 8.90 28.71 -15.40
N THR A 25 8.47 28.36 -16.61
CA THR A 25 8.68 27.11 -17.34
C THR A 25 10.16 26.76 -17.47
N ILE A 26 10.57 25.58 -17.00
CA ILE A 26 11.69 24.80 -17.55
C ILE A 26 11.25 23.34 -17.55
N GLU A 27 11.13 22.77 -18.75
CA GLU A 27 10.91 21.36 -19.01
C GLU A 27 12.17 20.58 -18.63
N GLU A 28 12.07 19.61 -17.72
CA GLU A 28 13.03 18.52 -17.63
C GLU A 28 12.27 17.19 -17.59
N ASN A 29 12.33 16.52 -18.73
CA ASN A 29 11.80 15.21 -18.99
C ASN A 29 12.90 14.20 -18.60
N THR A 30 12.81 13.55 -17.45
CA THR A 30 13.67 12.41 -17.09
C THR A 30 12.82 11.21 -16.70
N SER A 31 12.40 10.48 -17.73
CA SER A 31 11.96 9.08 -17.63
C SER A 31 13.15 8.22 -17.26
N ILE A 32 13.24 7.79 -16.00
CA ILE A 32 14.20 6.75 -15.59
C ILE A 32 13.59 5.40 -15.96
N THR A 33 13.97 4.90 -17.14
CA THR A 33 13.76 3.52 -17.53
C THR A 33 14.63 2.61 -16.67
N THR A 34 13.96 1.75 -15.92
CA THR A 34 14.54 0.59 -15.26
C THR A 34 14.90 -0.44 -16.33
N GLU A 35 16.13 -0.40 -16.82
CA GLU A 35 16.66 -1.51 -17.63
C GLU A 35 17.29 -2.56 -16.71
N ASN A 36 16.74 -3.76 -16.82
CA ASN A 36 17.26 -5.01 -16.31
C ASN A 36 18.73 -5.19 -16.72
N ILE A 37 19.62 -5.22 -15.74
CA ILE A 37 20.96 -5.78 -15.92
C ILE A 37 20.79 -7.31 -15.84
N THR A 38 20.47 -7.92 -16.97
CA THR A 38 20.60 -9.37 -17.17
C THR A 38 22.07 -9.71 -17.40
N GLU A 39 22.49 -10.88 -16.89
CA GLU A 39 23.82 -11.50 -16.96
C GLU A 39 24.46 -11.61 -18.37
N SER A 40 23.78 -11.18 -19.43
CA SER A 40 24.24 -11.24 -20.82
C SER A 40 25.25 -10.15 -21.21
N SER A 41 25.41 -9.07 -20.42
CA SER A 41 26.32 -7.97 -20.77
C SER A 41 27.78 -8.20 -20.36
N ALA A 42 28.07 -9.28 -19.63
CA ALA A 42 29.43 -9.66 -19.27
C ALA A 42 30.17 -10.42 -20.39
N GLU A 43 29.45 -11.08 -21.31
CA GLU A 43 30.06 -11.84 -22.41
C GLU A 43 30.34 -11.00 -23.66
N GLN A 44 29.68 -9.84 -23.85
CA GLN A 44 29.86 -9.03 -25.06
C GLN A 44 30.94 -7.94 -24.98
N ILE A 45 31.61 -7.76 -23.84
CA ILE A 45 32.69 -6.77 -23.69
C ILE A 45 34.09 -7.41 -23.86
N ILE A 46 34.16 -8.73 -24.04
CA ILE A 46 35.42 -9.47 -24.16
C ILE A 46 36.08 -9.28 -25.55
N ASP A 47 35.36 -8.80 -26.56
CA ASP A 47 35.87 -8.77 -27.95
C ASP A 47 36.53 -7.46 -28.41
N ASN A 48 36.52 -6.39 -27.60
CA ASN A 48 37.16 -5.11 -27.99
C ASN A 48 38.39 -4.72 -27.16
N SER A 49 38.90 -5.65 -26.34
CA SER A 49 40.25 -5.54 -25.79
C SER A 49 41.18 -6.49 -26.52
N ILE A 50 41.46 -6.19 -27.79
CA ILE A 50 42.57 -6.82 -28.50
C ILE A 50 43.85 -6.44 -27.75
N VAL A 51 44.26 -7.42 -26.95
CA VAL A 51 45.59 -7.70 -26.43
C VAL A 51 46.63 -7.27 -27.47
N THR A 52 47.26 -6.12 -27.24
CA THR A 52 48.61 -5.92 -27.77
C THR A 52 49.53 -6.64 -26.80
N ASN A 53 49.75 -7.92 -27.11
CA ASN A 53 50.78 -8.74 -26.51
C ASN A 53 52.12 -8.04 -26.78
N ILE A 54 52.70 -7.43 -25.74
CA ILE A 54 54.13 -7.18 -25.70
C ILE A 54 54.61 -8.11 -24.61
N GLU A 55 55.03 -9.29 -25.05
CA GLU A 55 55.77 -10.23 -24.21
C GLU A 55 56.97 -9.49 -23.59
N GLU A 56 57.03 -9.58 -22.27
CA GLU A 56 58.25 -9.36 -21.51
C GLU A 56 59.25 -10.45 -21.88
N THR A 57 60.18 -10.13 -22.77
CA THR A 57 61.50 -10.76 -22.79
C THR A 57 62.55 -9.69 -23.07
N ASN A 58 63.00 -9.00 -22.02
CA ASN A 58 64.41 -8.66 -21.83
C ASN A 58 64.61 -7.87 -20.53
N SER A 59 64.54 -8.58 -19.40
CA SER A 59 65.23 -8.16 -18.18
C SER A 59 66.49 -9.02 -18.01
N HIS A 60 67.47 -8.88 -18.90
CA HIS A 60 68.88 -9.22 -18.67
C HIS A 60 69.70 -8.89 -19.92
N THR A 61 70.04 -7.61 -20.08
CA THR A 61 71.22 -7.19 -20.86
C THR A 61 71.76 -5.87 -20.31
N GLU A 62 71.79 -5.73 -18.99
CA GLU A 62 72.55 -4.66 -18.32
C GLU A 62 73.87 -5.23 -17.79
N THR A 63 74.73 -5.76 -18.67
CA THR A 63 76.16 -5.98 -18.34
C THR A 63 77.11 -6.35 -19.49
N GLU A 64 76.72 -6.32 -20.77
CA GLU A 64 77.63 -6.75 -21.86
C GLU A 64 78.05 -5.67 -22.87
N VAL A 65 77.57 -4.44 -22.78
CA VAL A 65 77.99 -3.38 -23.73
C VAL A 65 79.34 -2.75 -23.35
N SER A 66 79.89 -3.05 -22.17
CA SER A 66 81.17 -2.47 -21.71
C SER A 66 82.43 -3.24 -22.14
N LYS A 67 82.35 -4.30 -22.96
CA LYS A 67 83.52 -5.11 -23.33
C LYS A 67 83.75 -5.40 -24.81
N SER A 68 82.88 -4.97 -25.73
CA SER A 68 83.04 -5.30 -27.16
C SER A 68 83.52 -4.14 -28.04
N ASP A 69 83.77 -2.94 -27.51
CA ASP A 69 84.03 -1.76 -28.36
C ASP A 69 85.47 -1.22 -28.33
N ALA A 70 86.40 -2.01 -27.79
CA ALA A 70 87.84 -1.75 -27.94
C ALA A 70 88.37 -2.02 -29.37
N GLY A 71 87.50 -2.37 -30.32
CA GLY A 71 87.87 -2.77 -31.69
C GLY A 71 87.76 -1.68 -32.76
N ILE A 72 87.33 -0.46 -32.43
CA ILE A 72 87.12 0.59 -33.45
C ILE A 72 88.42 1.34 -33.81
N ASP A 73 89.51 1.18 -33.06
CA ASP A 73 90.81 1.79 -33.39
C ASP A 73 91.58 1.05 -34.50
N GLU A 74 91.11 -0.13 -34.94
CA GLU A 74 91.82 -0.93 -35.95
C GLU A 74 91.46 -0.55 -37.40
N GLN A 75 90.36 0.17 -37.64
CA GLN A 75 89.97 0.63 -38.99
C GLN A 75 90.45 2.05 -39.33
N ALA A 76 91.08 2.75 -38.38
CA ALA A 76 91.73 4.03 -38.63
C ALA A 76 93.17 3.88 -39.19
N LYS A 77 93.75 2.67 -39.11
CA LYS A 77 95.07 2.36 -39.70
C LYS A 77 95.02 1.98 -41.18
N ASP A 78 93.90 1.46 -41.66
CA ASP A 78 93.84 0.75 -42.95
C ASP A 78 93.84 1.66 -44.21
N LEU A 79 93.92 2.98 -44.05
CA LEU A 79 94.07 3.92 -45.17
C LEU A 79 95.33 4.79 -45.10
N SER A 80 96.05 4.79 -43.98
CA SER A 80 97.40 5.38 -43.90
C SER A 80 98.50 4.32 -44.09
N GLU A 81 98.23 3.04 -43.80
CA GLU A 81 99.16 1.92 -44.02
C GLU A 81 99.25 1.43 -45.49
N LEU A 82 98.40 1.94 -46.40
CA LEU A 82 98.59 1.74 -47.85
C LEU A 82 99.65 2.66 -48.47
N VAL A 83 100.35 3.46 -47.66
CA VAL A 83 101.70 3.96 -47.96
C VAL A 83 102.73 2.90 -47.57
N SER A 84 102.45 1.63 -47.88
CA SER A 84 103.49 0.62 -48.00
C SER A 84 104.40 1.03 -49.16
N GLU A 85 105.68 1.13 -48.87
CA GLU A 85 106.78 1.24 -49.83
C GLU A 85 106.77 0.03 -50.76
N HIS A 86 105.90 0.04 -51.77
CA HIS A 86 106.07 -0.79 -52.95
C HIS A 86 106.93 -0.01 -53.94
N GLU A 87 108.09 -0.59 -54.27
CA GLU A 87 108.92 -0.16 -55.39
C GLU A 87 108.06 0.08 -56.63
N PRO A 88 108.40 1.08 -57.46
CA PRO A 88 107.64 1.36 -58.66
C PRO A 88 107.70 0.10 -59.54
N ILE A 89 106.59 -0.63 -59.65
CA ILE A 89 106.44 -1.69 -60.65
C ILE A 89 106.26 -0.98 -61.97
N VAL A 90 107.32 -0.40 -62.51
CA VAL A 90 107.37 -0.15 -63.94
C VAL A 90 107.77 -1.51 -64.51
N GLU A 91 106.94 -2.12 -65.35
CA GLU A 91 107.38 -3.29 -66.12
C GLU A 91 108.77 -2.98 -66.69
N ASN A 92 109.71 -3.93 -66.60
CA ASN A 92 111.13 -3.76 -66.93
C ASN A 92 111.32 -3.64 -68.46
N ILE A 93 110.63 -2.67 -69.04
CA ILE A 93 110.53 -2.31 -70.43
C ILE A 93 111.49 -1.15 -70.62
N ASP A 94 112.45 -1.32 -71.52
CA ASP A 94 113.37 -0.25 -71.89
C ASP A 94 112.67 0.76 -72.82
N PHE A 95 111.95 1.71 -72.22
CA PHE A 95 111.20 2.74 -72.94
C PHE A 95 112.07 3.65 -73.81
N GLU A 96 113.39 3.71 -73.61
CA GLU A 96 114.30 4.54 -74.42
C GLU A 96 114.57 3.90 -75.80
N SER A 97 114.35 2.58 -75.91
CA SER A 97 114.51 1.80 -77.16
C SER A 97 113.23 1.71 -78.00
N LEU A 98 112.07 2.06 -77.43
CA LEU A 98 110.78 1.96 -78.10
C LEU A 98 110.57 3.09 -79.10
N SER A 99 109.91 2.77 -80.22
CA SER A 99 109.49 3.76 -81.18
C SER A 99 108.36 4.65 -80.63
N ARG A 100 108.22 5.83 -81.21
CA ARG A 100 107.14 6.78 -80.88
C ARG A 100 105.74 6.14 -80.98
N GLU A 101 105.49 5.26 -81.95
CA GLU A 101 104.19 4.58 -82.10
C GLU A 101 103.95 3.56 -81.00
N GLU A 102 104.99 2.82 -80.60
CA GLU A 102 104.92 1.86 -79.51
C GLU A 102 104.70 2.53 -78.15
N LEU A 103 105.33 3.69 -77.90
CA LEU A 103 105.10 4.49 -76.68
C LEU A 103 103.66 5.03 -76.63
N ALA A 104 103.12 5.53 -77.74
CA ALA A 104 101.74 5.98 -77.83
C ALA A 104 100.75 4.82 -77.58
N ASN A 105 100.95 3.66 -78.20
CA ASN A 105 100.13 2.47 -78.00
C ASN A 105 100.25 1.91 -76.56
N TYR A 106 101.43 2.00 -75.95
CA TYR A 106 101.64 1.58 -74.57
C TYR A 106 100.89 2.49 -73.59
N THR A 107 100.93 3.81 -73.78
CA THR A 107 100.10 4.72 -72.96
C THR A 107 98.60 4.52 -73.15
N GLU A 108 98.17 4.08 -74.33
CA GLU A 108 96.78 3.66 -74.58
C GLU A 108 96.42 2.39 -73.80
N LYS A 109 97.30 1.39 -73.82
CA LYS A 109 97.17 0.16 -73.01
C LYS A 109 97.14 0.45 -71.51
N LEU A 110 98.01 1.35 -71.03
CA LEU A 110 98.06 1.78 -69.64
C LEU A 110 96.77 2.51 -69.23
N LEU A 111 96.23 3.37 -70.10
CA LEU A 111 94.94 4.02 -69.89
C LEU A 111 93.80 2.99 -69.82
N PHE A 112 93.81 1.99 -70.69
CA PHE A 112 92.81 0.91 -70.69
C PHE A 112 92.85 0.09 -69.39
N GLN A 113 94.04 -0.37 -68.99
CA GLN A 113 94.23 -1.14 -67.75
C GLN A 113 93.85 -0.33 -66.50
N THR A 114 94.20 0.96 -66.48
CA THR A 114 93.85 1.85 -65.36
C THR A 114 92.34 2.10 -65.29
N LYS A 115 91.65 2.18 -66.44
CA LYS A 115 90.18 2.33 -66.50
C LYS A 115 89.43 1.05 -66.11
N GLU A 116 89.95 -0.11 -66.48
CA GLU A 116 89.32 -1.41 -66.19
C GLU A 116 89.37 -1.74 -64.69
N ASN A 117 90.42 -1.32 -64.00
CA ASN A 117 90.57 -1.52 -62.56
C ASN A 117 91.09 -0.25 -61.88
N ILE A 118 90.20 0.71 -61.65
CA ILE A 118 90.52 1.97 -60.96
C ILE A 118 90.74 1.70 -59.48
N SER A 119 91.99 1.82 -59.02
CA SER A 119 92.38 1.65 -57.62
C SER A 119 93.53 2.60 -57.29
N VAL A 120 93.80 2.81 -55.99
CA VAL A 120 94.96 3.62 -55.55
C VAL A 120 96.27 3.06 -56.11
N ALA A 121 96.39 1.72 -56.15
CA ALA A 121 97.57 1.04 -56.66
C ALA A 121 97.73 1.20 -58.18
N SER A 122 96.66 1.01 -58.97
CA SER A 122 96.72 1.17 -60.44
C SER A 122 96.94 2.62 -60.86
N LEU A 123 96.36 3.58 -60.14
CA LEU A 123 96.60 5.00 -60.35
C LEU A 123 98.05 5.40 -60.06
N ARG A 124 98.63 4.90 -58.95
CA ARG A 124 100.04 5.11 -58.60
C ARG A 124 100.98 4.49 -59.64
N HIS A 125 100.71 3.25 -60.05
CA HIS A 125 101.43 2.57 -61.13
C HIS A 125 101.37 3.35 -62.46
N SER A 126 100.19 3.86 -62.83
CA SER A 126 100.04 4.68 -64.03
C SER A 126 100.85 5.98 -63.95
N GLU A 127 100.88 6.63 -62.79
CA GLU A 127 101.64 7.86 -62.57
C GLU A 127 103.15 7.61 -62.66
N ASP A 128 103.65 6.58 -61.98
CA ASP A 128 105.08 6.27 -61.95
C ASP A 128 105.57 5.87 -63.35
N THR A 129 104.76 5.13 -64.10
CA THR A 129 105.02 4.79 -65.50
C THR A 129 104.99 6.02 -66.41
N LEU A 130 104.03 6.94 -66.22
CA LEU A 130 103.93 8.19 -66.98
C LEU A 130 105.11 9.15 -66.70
N LYS A 131 105.67 9.16 -65.48
CA LYS A 131 106.87 9.94 -65.15
C LYS A 131 108.09 9.50 -65.97
N VAL A 132 108.17 8.20 -66.31
CA VAL A 132 109.25 7.63 -67.12
C VAL A 132 109.03 7.87 -68.62
N ILE A 133 107.81 7.63 -69.13
CA ILE A 133 107.54 7.71 -70.58
C ILE A 133 107.50 9.16 -71.09
N LYS A 134 106.97 10.10 -70.30
CA LYS A 134 106.77 11.49 -70.73
C LYS A 134 108.07 12.19 -71.20
N PRO A 135 109.18 12.19 -70.43
CA PRO A 135 110.42 12.82 -70.88
C PRO A 135 110.95 12.23 -72.19
N ILE A 136 110.83 10.91 -72.38
CA ILE A 136 111.29 10.19 -73.58
C ILE A 136 110.45 10.62 -74.80
N PHE A 137 109.13 10.66 -74.65
CA PHE A 137 108.22 11.06 -75.73
C PHE A 137 108.38 12.55 -76.11
N GLU A 138 108.67 13.43 -75.15
CA GLU A 138 108.98 14.85 -75.43
C GLU A 138 110.28 15.02 -76.23
N LYS A 139 111.31 14.18 -76.02
CA LYS A 139 112.51 14.16 -76.88
C LYS A 139 112.15 13.78 -78.32
N PHE A 140 111.27 12.79 -78.53
CA PHE A 140 110.76 12.43 -79.86
C PHE A 140 109.94 13.56 -80.50
N LYS A 141 109.14 14.31 -79.74
CA LYS A 141 108.46 15.50 -80.27
C LYS A 141 109.44 16.59 -80.68
N ALA A 142 110.46 16.85 -79.88
CA ALA A 142 111.47 17.87 -80.16
C ALA A 142 112.31 17.55 -81.42
N THR A 143 112.67 16.27 -81.61
CA THR A 143 113.37 15.81 -82.83
C THR A 143 112.50 15.94 -84.08
N LEU A 144 111.23 15.50 -84.04
CA LEU A 144 110.29 15.68 -85.15
C LEU A 144 110.03 17.16 -85.48
N TYR A 145 109.96 18.02 -84.46
CA TYR A 145 109.87 19.46 -84.66
C TYR A 145 111.10 19.99 -85.41
N GLN A 146 112.30 19.57 -85.03
CA GLN A 146 113.54 19.97 -85.73
C GLN A 146 113.63 19.42 -87.14
N GLU A 147 113.21 18.18 -87.38
CA GLU A 147 113.20 17.56 -88.72
C GLU A 147 112.20 18.25 -89.65
N SER A 148 110.97 18.46 -89.20
CA SER A 148 109.95 19.17 -89.98
C SER A 148 110.32 20.63 -90.25
N LEU A 149 110.95 21.31 -89.29
CA LEU A 149 111.54 22.63 -89.46
C LEU A 149 112.67 22.61 -90.50
N GLY A 150 113.53 21.58 -90.47
CA GLY A 150 114.63 21.39 -91.43
C GLY A 150 114.15 21.12 -92.86
N VAL A 151 113.12 20.27 -93.04
CA VAL A 151 112.49 20.01 -94.34
C VAL A 151 111.81 21.28 -94.89
N PHE A 152 111.17 22.07 -94.02
CA PHE A 152 110.56 23.34 -94.41
C PHE A 152 111.62 24.37 -94.86
N LYS A 153 112.71 24.52 -94.11
CA LYS A 153 113.86 25.39 -94.46
C LYS A 153 114.49 25.01 -95.79
N ALA A 154 114.73 23.72 -96.03
CA ALA A 154 115.30 23.23 -97.29
C ALA A 154 114.38 23.45 -98.50
N SER A 155 113.07 23.53 -98.28
CA SER A 155 112.09 23.76 -99.35
C SER A 155 111.81 25.26 -99.63
N ASN A 156 112.12 26.14 -98.68
CA ASN A 156 111.85 27.59 -98.72
C ASN A 156 113.14 28.44 -98.57
N GLU A 157 114.22 28.08 -99.27
CA GLU A 157 115.48 28.86 -99.31
C GLU A 157 115.93 29.38 -97.93
N ASP A 158 115.93 28.51 -96.92
CA ASP A 158 116.36 28.80 -95.54
C ASP A 158 115.51 29.84 -94.75
N SER A 159 114.30 30.19 -95.21
CA SER A 159 113.36 31.04 -94.45
C SER A 159 112.46 30.25 -93.47
N GLU A 160 112.23 30.83 -92.28
CA GLU A 160 111.34 30.27 -91.23
C GLU A 160 109.93 30.87 -91.22
N GLU A 161 109.68 31.92 -92.01
CA GLU A 161 108.38 32.62 -91.99
C GLU A 161 107.25 31.73 -92.53
N GLY A 162 106.19 31.57 -91.73
CA GLY A 162 105.00 30.79 -92.09
C GLY A 162 105.02 29.31 -91.69
N PHE A 163 106.03 28.83 -90.96
CA PHE A 163 106.07 27.45 -90.46
C PHE A 163 105.03 27.21 -89.35
N GLU A 164 104.11 26.28 -89.58
CA GLU A 164 103.16 25.79 -88.58
C GLU A 164 103.39 24.30 -88.33
N PHE A 165 103.89 23.95 -87.14
CA PHE A 165 104.15 22.55 -86.81
C PHE A 165 102.84 21.83 -86.49
N LYS A 166 102.41 20.97 -87.41
CA LYS A 166 101.27 20.09 -87.18
C LYS A 166 101.74 18.82 -86.50
N HIS A 167 101.33 18.66 -85.25
CA HIS A 167 101.54 17.40 -84.53
C HIS A 167 100.91 16.25 -85.30
N ASP A 168 101.71 15.22 -85.53
CA ASP A 168 101.25 13.97 -86.11
C ASP A 168 100.20 13.30 -85.21
N THR A 169 99.35 12.50 -85.83
CA THR A 169 98.32 11.67 -85.23
C THR A 169 98.81 10.88 -84.01
N THR A 170 100.01 10.31 -84.07
CA THR A 170 100.63 9.56 -82.95
C THR A 170 100.96 10.45 -81.75
N THR A 171 101.45 11.67 -82.00
CA THR A 171 101.75 12.66 -80.96
C THR A 171 100.48 13.13 -80.26
N GLN A 172 99.42 13.37 -81.03
CA GLN A 172 98.11 13.74 -80.49
C GLN A 172 97.50 12.63 -79.63
N LYS A 173 97.61 11.35 -80.05
CA LYS A 173 97.13 10.19 -79.28
C LYS A 173 97.81 10.08 -77.92
N PHE A 174 99.14 10.20 -77.87
CA PHE A 174 99.89 10.17 -76.61
C PHE A 174 99.46 11.29 -75.65
N ASP A 175 99.36 12.53 -76.14
CA ASP A 175 98.97 13.68 -75.31
C ASP A 175 97.52 13.58 -74.80
N GLN A 176 96.62 13.02 -75.60
CA GLN A 176 95.25 12.72 -75.19
C GLN A 176 95.23 11.64 -74.10
N ASN A 177 95.97 10.54 -74.26
CA ASN A 177 96.03 9.45 -73.27
C ASN A 177 96.68 9.91 -71.95
N PHE A 178 97.76 10.69 -72.03
CA PHE A 178 98.43 11.28 -70.86
C PHE A 178 97.50 12.22 -70.08
N LYS A 179 96.79 13.12 -70.77
CA LYS A 179 95.81 14.01 -70.15
C LYS A 179 94.67 13.20 -69.52
N ALA A 180 94.16 12.18 -70.21
CA ALA A 180 93.08 11.34 -69.71
C ALA A 180 93.49 10.57 -68.44
N LEU A 181 94.70 10.01 -68.36
CA LEU A 181 95.21 9.34 -67.15
C LEU A 181 95.35 10.30 -65.96
N LYS A 182 95.88 11.51 -66.18
CA LYS A 182 96.00 12.53 -65.14
C LYS A 182 94.62 12.99 -64.64
N GLN A 183 93.67 13.18 -65.55
CA GLN A 183 92.29 13.55 -65.22
C GLN A 183 91.61 12.46 -64.40
N LEU A 184 91.69 11.20 -64.83
CA LEU A 184 91.10 10.04 -64.13
C LEU A 184 91.58 9.94 -62.68
N ARG A 185 92.88 10.17 -62.43
CA ARG A 185 93.43 10.23 -61.07
C ARG A 185 92.85 11.37 -60.25
N SER A 186 92.86 12.60 -60.78
CA SER A 186 92.32 13.75 -60.05
C SER A 186 90.84 13.58 -59.76
N GLU A 187 90.08 13.00 -60.69
CA GLU A 187 88.66 12.70 -60.53
C GLU A 187 88.41 11.65 -59.44
N TYR A 188 89.23 10.60 -59.37
CA TYR A 188 89.13 9.55 -58.35
C TYR A 188 89.43 10.05 -56.93
N PHE A 189 90.50 10.82 -56.73
CA PHE A 189 90.80 11.36 -55.40
C PHE A 189 89.76 12.41 -54.97
N LEU A 190 89.31 13.23 -55.92
CA LEU A 190 88.25 14.21 -55.69
C LEU A 190 86.90 13.53 -55.43
N SER A 191 86.62 12.35 -56.01
CA SER A 191 85.42 11.57 -55.68
C SER A 191 85.49 10.97 -54.28
N ILE A 192 86.65 10.47 -53.85
CA ILE A 192 86.85 9.96 -52.48
C ILE A 192 86.72 11.09 -51.44
N GLU A 193 87.28 12.27 -51.71
CA GLU A 193 87.16 13.42 -50.81
C GLU A 193 85.70 13.88 -50.70
N LYS A 194 84.99 13.95 -51.85
CA LYS A 194 83.54 14.19 -51.87
C LYS A 194 82.73 13.14 -51.11
N GLU A 195 83.06 11.85 -51.24
CA GLU A 195 82.39 10.79 -50.49
C GLU A 195 82.65 10.91 -48.98
N LYS A 196 83.86 11.29 -48.56
CA LYS A 196 84.19 11.51 -47.15
C LYS A 196 83.48 12.73 -46.57
N ASP A 197 83.40 13.83 -47.31
CA ASP A 197 82.66 15.02 -46.90
C ASP A 197 81.15 14.74 -46.85
N LYS A 198 80.64 13.95 -47.80
CA LYS A 198 79.27 13.46 -47.78
C LYS A 198 79.00 12.60 -46.55
N ASN A 199 79.88 11.64 -46.23
CA ASN A 199 79.77 10.81 -45.03
C ASN A 199 79.81 11.66 -43.74
N LEU A 200 80.64 12.70 -43.70
CA LEU A 200 80.67 13.64 -42.56
C LEU A 200 79.34 14.39 -42.42
N SER A 201 78.81 14.94 -43.51
CA SER A 201 77.49 15.59 -43.52
C SER A 201 76.40 14.62 -43.05
N GLU A 202 76.36 13.40 -43.61
CA GLU A 202 75.40 12.37 -43.26
C GLU A 202 75.49 12.01 -41.77
N LYS A 203 76.69 11.82 -41.20
CA LYS A 203 76.85 11.56 -39.75
C LYS A 203 76.43 12.75 -38.89
N THR A 204 76.70 13.99 -39.31
CA THR A 204 76.22 15.17 -38.58
C THR A 204 74.69 15.31 -38.65
N ASP A 205 74.07 14.95 -39.76
CA ASP A 205 72.62 14.95 -39.94
C ASP A 205 71.96 13.85 -39.10
N ILE A 206 72.57 12.66 -39.04
CA ILE A 206 72.13 11.55 -38.18
C ILE A 206 72.16 12.00 -36.70
N LEU A 207 73.22 12.68 -36.25
CA LEU A 207 73.29 13.23 -34.89
C LEU A 207 72.19 14.27 -34.63
N ASN A 208 71.93 15.15 -35.59
CA ASN A 208 70.85 16.13 -35.47
C ASN A 208 69.47 15.47 -35.42
N ARG A 209 69.23 14.44 -36.25
CA ARG A 209 68.01 13.62 -36.20
C ARG A 209 67.85 12.96 -34.82
N LEU A 210 68.92 12.40 -34.27
CA LEU A 210 68.90 11.80 -32.93
C LEU A 210 68.64 12.83 -31.81
N ARG A 211 69.18 14.05 -31.92
CA ARG A 211 68.86 15.15 -30.99
C ARG A 211 67.39 15.55 -31.06
N LEU A 212 66.85 15.72 -32.27
CA LEU A 212 65.44 16.05 -32.48
C LEU A 212 64.52 14.93 -31.96
N LEU A 213 64.92 13.67 -32.12
CA LEU A 213 64.21 12.52 -31.56
C LEU A 213 64.12 12.61 -30.04
N LEU A 214 65.24 12.90 -29.38
CA LEU A 214 65.33 13.07 -27.93
C LEU A 214 64.52 14.27 -27.42
N GLU A 215 64.48 15.36 -28.16
CA GLU A 215 63.63 16.52 -27.83
C GLU A 215 62.15 16.18 -27.92
N LYS A 216 61.75 15.41 -28.94
CA LYS A 216 60.36 14.95 -29.13
C LYS A 216 59.94 13.94 -28.05
N GLU A 217 60.80 13.01 -27.65
CA GLU A 217 60.49 12.01 -26.62
C GLU A 217 60.23 12.61 -25.22
N ASN A 218 60.75 13.81 -24.92
CA ASN A 218 60.40 14.50 -23.66
C ASN A 218 58.92 14.90 -23.60
N SER A 219 58.22 14.88 -24.75
CA SER A 219 56.78 15.04 -24.79
C SER A 219 56.16 13.68 -24.47
N ASN A 220 55.86 13.42 -23.19
CA ASN A 220 55.32 12.19 -22.56
C ASN A 220 54.11 11.52 -23.27
N ASN A 221 54.24 11.15 -24.54
CA ASN A 221 53.16 10.70 -25.40
C ASN A 221 53.46 9.28 -25.89
N GLN A 222 52.56 8.34 -25.60
CA GLN A 222 52.79 6.91 -25.80
C GLN A 222 53.02 6.52 -27.28
N VAL A 223 52.42 7.26 -28.22
CA VAL A 223 52.59 7.07 -29.67
C VAL A 223 54.00 7.48 -30.11
N ALA A 224 54.48 8.62 -29.61
CA ALA A 224 55.81 9.13 -29.91
C ALA A 224 56.93 8.19 -29.45
N ILE A 225 56.68 7.35 -28.43
CA ILE A 225 57.65 6.39 -27.89
C ILE A 225 57.77 5.13 -28.76
N LYS A 226 56.68 4.67 -29.38
CA LYS A 226 56.72 3.53 -30.34
C LYS A 226 57.35 3.95 -31.66
N GLU A 227 56.93 5.10 -32.18
CA GLU A 227 57.50 5.70 -33.39
C GLU A 227 58.98 6.08 -33.17
N GLY A 228 59.30 6.57 -31.97
CA GLY A 228 60.65 6.91 -31.54
C GLY A 228 61.63 5.75 -31.60
N LEU A 229 61.21 4.53 -31.21
CA LEU A 229 62.05 3.33 -31.31
C LEU A 229 62.34 2.94 -32.77
N ALA A 230 61.37 3.06 -33.66
CA ALA A 230 61.55 2.73 -35.07
C ALA A 230 62.50 3.73 -35.75
N GLU A 231 62.33 5.03 -35.47
CA GLU A 231 63.22 6.08 -35.95
C GLU A 231 64.63 5.95 -35.36
N PHE A 232 64.76 5.58 -34.09
CA PHE A 232 66.03 5.28 -33.44
C PHE A 232 66.77 4.11 -34.09
N LYS A 233 66.08 3.01 -34.40
CA LYS A 233 66.69 1.86 -35.11
C LYS A 233 67.21 2.26 -36.49
N LYS A 234 66.45 3.08 -37.23
CA LYS A 234 66.90 3.64 -38.51
C LYS A 234 68.13 4.52 -38.34
N ILE A 235 68.16 5.38 -37.32
CA ILE A 235 69.32 6.21 -36.99
C ILE A 235 70.56 5.34 -36.70
N GLN A 236 70.41 4.23 -35.98
CA GLN A 236 71.50 3.29 -35.75
C GLN A 236 71.98 2.58 -37.03
N GLU A 237 71.06 2.20 -37.91
CA GLU A 237 71.37 1.58 -39.21
C GLU A 237 72.05 2.57 -40.15
N ASP A 238 71.50 3.78 -40.28
CA ASP A 238 72.08 4.89 -41.05
C ASP A 238 73.49 5.23 -40.53
N TRP A 239 73.72 5.20 -39.20
CA TRP A 239 75.04 5.43 -38.62
C TRP A 239 76.07 4.33 -38.96
N LYS A 240 75.63 3.07 -39.00
CA LYS A 240 76.47 1.94 -39.41
C LYS A 240 76.79 1.97 -40.90
N ASN A 241 75.84 2.39 -41.72
CA ASN A 241 75.97 2.47 -43.18
C ASN A 241 76.77 3.71 -43.61
N ALA A 242 76.77 4.78 -42.83
CA ALA A 242 77.60 5.95 -43.06
C ALA A 242 79.08 5.55 -42.92
N GLY A 243 79.76 5.49 -44.07
CA GLY A 243 81.11 4.92 -44.21
C GLY A 243 82.19 5.63 -43.40
N ASN A 244 83.45 5.27 -43.66
CA ASN A 244 84.59 5.84 -42.94
C ASN A 244 84.79 7.33 -43.31
N ILE A 245 85.25 8.11 -42.33
CA ILE A 245 85.50 9.55 -42.47
C ILE A 245 86.95 9.80 -42.06
N ASN A 246 87.70 10.53 -42.88
CA ASN A 246 89.05 10.97 -42.52
C ASN A 246 88.99 12.37 -41.86
N SER A 247 88.35 12.46 -40.70
CA SER A 247 88.25 13.71 -39.93
C SER A 247 88.90 13.54 -38.56
N PRO A 248 89.70 14.53 -38.09
CA PRO A 248 90.19 14.58 -36.70
C PRO A 248 89.06 14.52 -35.66
N HIS A 249 87.82 14.80 -36.07
CA HIS A 249 86.64 14.82 -35.21
C HIS A 249 85.87 13.48 -35.16
N ASN A 250 86.33 12.41 -35.81
CA ASN A 250 85.61 11.13 -35.85
C ASN A 250 85.37 10.56 -34.43
N ALA A 251 86.39 10.60 -33.57
CA ALA A 251 86.26 10.18 -32.17
C ALA A 251 85.22 11.00 -31.39
N THR A 252 85.18 12.33 -31.62
CA THR A 252 84.20 13.22 -30.99
C THR A 252 82.78 12.91 -31.49
N LEU A 253 82.59 12.72 -32.79
CA LEU A 253 81.30 12.35 -33.38
C LEU A 253 80.78 11.03 -32.77
N TRP A 254 81.65 10.04 -32.68
CA TRP A 254 81.32 8.75 -32.09
C TRP A 254 80.95 8.83 -30.60
N GLN A 255 81.69 9.60 -29.80
CA GLN A 255 81.34 9.86 -28.40
C GLN A 255 80.00 10.58 -28.27
N THR A 256 79.73 11.57 -29.12
CA THR A 256 78.44 12.29 -29.09
C THR A 256 77.28 11.39 -29.48
N PHE A 257 77.47 10.48 -30.45
CA PHE A 257 76.45 9.49 -30.83
C PHE A 257 76.12 8.59 -29.65
N HIS A 258 77.13 8.00 -29.01
CA HIS A 258 76.94 7.12 -27.84
C HIS A 258 76.29 7.83 -26.67
N ALA A 259 76.67 9.08 -26.38
CA ALA A 259 76.04 9.87 -25.32
C ALA A 259 74.54 10.09 -25.59
N LEU A 260 74.17 10.39 -26.84
CA LEU A 260 72.77 10.56 -27.23
C LEU A 260 71.99 9.24 -27.20
N VAL A 261 72.60 8.13 -27.63
CA VAL A 261 72.03 6.77 -27.53
C VAL A 261 71.77 6.39 -26.08
N ASN A 262 72.74 6.61 -25.18
CA ASN A 262 72.57 6.32 -23.76
C ASN A 262 71.44 7.15 -23.16
N ARG A 263 71.36 8.44 -23.51
CA ARG A 263 70.26 9.32 -23.07
C ARG A 263 68.89 8.83 -23.54
N PHE A 264 68.79 8.30 -24.76
CA PHE A 264 67.56 7.72 -25.30
C PHE A 264 67.10 6.51 -24.47
N HIS A 265 68.01 5.58 -24.18
CA HIS A 265 67.71 4.43 -23.34
C HIS A 265 67.33 4.83 -21.90
N SER A 266 68.01 5.81 -21.32
CA SER A 266 67.68 6.34 -20.00
C SER A 266 66.29 6.98 -19.95
N ASN A 267 65.93 7.84 -20.91
CA ASN A 267 64.60 8.44 -20.99
C ASN A 267 63.49 7.38 -21.09
N ARG A 268 63.72 6.35 -21.90
CA ARG A 268 62.78 5.23 -22.08
C ARG A 268 62.65 4.37 -20.83
N SER A 269 63.76 4.11 -20.13
CA SER A 269 63.74 3.41 -18.84
C SER A 269 62.92 4.18 -17.81
N ILE A 270 63.14 5.50 -17.70
CA ILE A 270 62.37 6.38 -16.80
C ILE A 270 60.88 6.34 -17.14
N TYR A 271 60.53 6.34 -18.43
CA TYR A 271 59.13 6.23 -18.85
C TYR A 271 58.47 4.92 -18.40
N TYR A 272 59.15 3.78 -18.60
CA TYR A 272 58.61 2.49 -18.19
C TYR A 272 58.51 2.37 -16.67
N GLU A 273 59.50 2.89 -15.94
CA GLU A 273 59.44 2.97 -14.48
C GLU A 273 58.25 3.82 -14.02
N LEU A 274 58.02 4.99 -14.65
CA LEU A 274 56.87 5.84 -14.35
C LEU A 274 55.54 5.15 -14.67
N LEU A 275 55.45 4.45 -15.80
CA LEU A 275 54.27 3.70 -16.20
C LEU A 275 53.96 2.56 -15.21
N ASP A 276 55.00 1.86 -14.74
CA ASP A 276 54.83 0.80 -13.75
C ASP A 276 54.45 1.36 -12.37
N LEU A 277 54.98 2.52 -11.99
CA LEU A 277 54.54 3.24 -10.79
C LEU A 277 53.07 3.67 -10.91
N ASP A 278 52.64 4.18 -12.07
CA ASP A 278 51.25 4.53 -12.35
C ASP A 278 50.33 3.30 -12.27
N ARG A 279 50.73 2.16 -12.85
CA ARG A 279 50.00 0.88 -12.75
C ARG A 279 49.89 0.40 -11.30
N LYS A 280 50.97 0.50 -10.52
CA LYS A 280 50.96 0.17 -9.08
C LYS A 280 50.03 1.10 -8.31
N ARG A 281 50.03 2.40 -8.60
CA ARG A 281 49.13 3.37 -7.98
C ARG A 281 47.66 3.11 -8.33
N ASN A 282 47.37 2.82 -9.60
CA ASN A 282 46.05 2.43 -10.07
C ASN A 282 45.56 1.17 -9.34
N LEU A 283 46.42 0.17 -9.18
CA LEU A 283 46.10 -1.03 -8.43
C LEU A 283 45.78 -0.72 -6.96
N GLN A 284 46.58 0.13 -6.30
CA GLN A 284 46.30 0.56 -4.93
C GLN A 284 44.93 1.24 -4.81
N HIS A 285 44.59 2.15 -5.72
CA HIS A 285 43.28 2.80 -5.73
C HIS A 285 42.15 1.79 -5.95
N LYS A 286 42.33 0.81 -6.85
CA LYS A 286 41.38 -0.28 -7.07
C LYS A 286 41.17 -1.13 -5.82
N ILE A 287 42.25 -1.45 -5.09
CA ILE A 287 42.19 -2.17 -3.81
C ILE A 287 41.46 -1.36 -2.75
N GLU A 288 41.68 -0.05 -2.67
CA GLU A 288 40.98 0.83 -1.72
C GLU A 288 39.47 0.87 -1.97
N LEU A 289 39.04 0.96 -3.23
CA LEU A 289 37.62 0.89 -3.60
C LEU A 289 37.03 -0.48 -3.30
N CYS A 290 37.74 -1.56 -3.60
CA CYS A 290 37.35 -2.92 -3.23
C CYS A 290 37.09 -3.03 -1.72
N LYS A 291 38.01 -2.53 -0.89
CA LYS A 291 37.84 -2.51 0.58
C LYS A 291 36.64 -1.69 1.05
N LYS A 292 36.32 -0.57 0.37
CA LYS A 292 35.13 0.22 0.70
C LYS A 292 33.85 -0.55 0.40
N ILE A 293 33.79 -1.26 -0.73
CA ILE A 293 32.64 -2.10 -1.10
C ILE A 293 32.52 -3.30 -0.14
N GLU A 294 33.64 -3.96 0.19
CA GLU A 294 33.70 -5.07 1.17
C GLU A 294 33.20 -4.62 2.54
N LYS A 295 33.60 -3.44 3.01
CA LYS A 295 33.11 -2.88 4.28
C LYS A 295 31.60 -2.66 4.27
N ILE A 296 31.00 -2.30 3.13
CA ILE A 296 29.54 -2.21 3.00
C ILE A 296 28.94 -3.61 3.12
N ALA A 297 29.50 -4.62 2.45
CA ALA A 297 29.03 -5.99 2.53
C ALA A 297 29.11 -6.56 3.97
N GLU A 298 30.24 -6.38 4.65
CA GLU A 298 30.42 -6.78 6.05
C GLU A 298 29.39 -6.12 6.98
N ALA A 299 29.17 -4.81 6.84
CA ALA A 299 28.17 -4.09 7.63
C ALA A 299 26.75 -4.64 7.39
N THR A 300 26.46 -5.09 6.17
CA THR A 300 25.16 -5.68 5.86
C THR A 300 24.96 -7.06 6.47
N GLU A 301 25.97 -7.77 7.01
CA GLU A 301 25.76 -9.08 7.65
C GLU A 301 24.72 -9.02 8.77
N ILE A 302 24.82 -7.99 9.60
CA ILE A 302 24.00 -7.80 10.81
C ILE A 302 22.75 -6.95 10.50
N GLU A 303 22.88 -5.94 9.65
CA GLU A 303 21.85 -4.95 9.38
C GLU A 303 21.15 -5.15 8.02
N PRO A 304 19.87 -4.74 7.88
CA PRO A 304 19.22 -4.77 6.57
C PRO A 304 19.92 -3.84 5.57
N ILE A 305 20.02 -4.25 4.31
CA ILE A 305 20.72 -3.47 3.30
C ILE A 305 19.84 -2.31 2.86
N THR A 306 20.35 -1.11 3.04
CA THR A 306 19.65 0.13 2.71
C THR A 306 19.93 0.52 1.25
N SER A 307 18.97 1.15 0.57
CA SER A 307 19.17 1.64 -0.80
C SER A 307 20.38 2.58 -0.92
N LYS A 308 20.66 3.37 0.12
CA LYS A 308 21.84 4.25 0.18
C LYS A 308 23.15 3.45 0.11
N GLN A 309 23.29 2.40 0.92
CA GLN A 309 24.49 1.54 0.93
C GLN A 309 24.72 0.89 -0.45
N LEU A 310 23.63 0.50 -1.12
CA LEU A 310 23.70 -0.10 -2.46
C LEU A 310 24.11 0.94 -3.52
N ASN A 311 23.58 2.18 -3.42
CA ASN A 311 24.01 3.29 -4.28
C ASN A 311 25.47 3.68 -4.05
N ASP A 312 25.92 3.71 -2.79
CA ASP A 312 27.32 4.00 -2.44
C ASP A 312 28.25 2.92 -3.02
N ALA A 313 27.87 1.63 -2.91
CA ALA A 313 28.61 0.52 -3.52
C ALA A 313 28.66 0.63 -5.06
N ALA A 314 27.56 1.03 -5.70
CA ALA A 314 27.51 1.27 -7.14
C ALA A 314 28.40 2.46 -7.56
N ALA A 315 28.43 3.53 -6.78
CA ALA A 315 29.31 4.68 -7.02
C ALA A 315 30.80 4.28 -6.93
N TYR A 316 31.18 3.53 -5.89
CA TYR A 316 32.55 3.01 -5.77
C TYR A 316 32.92 2.05 -6.90
N PHE A 317 31.97 1.28 -7.41
CA PHE A 317 32.18 0.41 -8.56
C PHE A 317 32.39 1.20 -9.87
N GLU A 318 31.66 2.29 -10.07
CA GLU A 318 31.86 3.17 -11.23
C GLU A 318 33.22 3.87 -11.16
N GLU A 319 33.62 4.35 -9.97
CA GLU A 319 34.97 4.86 -9.73
C GLU A 319 36.04 3.80 -10.07
N TYR A 320 35.81 2.54 -9.70
CA TYR A 320 36.73 1.43 -9.97
C TYR A 320 36.94 1.21 -11.48
N LYS A 321 35.87 1.31 -12.27
CA LYS A 321 35.88 1.13 -13.73
C LYS A 321 36.63 2.25 -14.46
N HIS A 322 36.66 3.45 -13.89
CA HIS A 322 37.35 4.61 -14.45
C HIS A 322 38.85 4.68 -14.09
N ILE A 323 39.34 3.80 -13.22
CA ILE A 323 40.78 3.71 -12.95
C ILE A 323 41.49 3.07 -14.14
N GLY A 324 42.65 3.62 -14.50
CA GLY A 324 43.49 3.13 -15.58
C GLY A 324 44.00 1.69 -15.41
N PRO A 325 44.80 1.19 -16.37
CA PRO A 325 45.31 -0.18 -16.34
C PRO A 325 46.21 -0.42 -15.11
N ALA A 326 46.18 -1.66 -14.63
CA ALA A 326 46.94 -2.17 -13.49
C ALA A 326 47.63 -3.48 -13.90
N PRO A 327 48.58 -4.02 -13.09
CA PRO A 327 49.21 -5.31 -13.36
C PRO A 327 48.17 -6.42 -13.51
N LYS A 328 48.27 -7.21 -14.58
CA LYS A 328 47.19 -8.12 -15.03
C LYS A 328 46.78 -9.13 -13.96
N GLU A 329 47.75 -9.79 -13.33
CA GLU A 329 47.51 -10.84 -12.32
C GLU A 329 46.80 -10.29 -11.09
N GLU A 330 47.32 -9.21 -10.51
CA GLU A 330 46.74 -8.59 -9.31
C GLU A 330 45.38 -7.94 -9.59
N ASN A 331 45.21 -7.35 -10.78
CA ASN A 331 43.96 -6.72 -11.18
C ASN A 331 42.82 -7.75 -11.33
N GLU A 332 43.11 -8.96 -11.83
CA GLU A 332 42.11 -10.04 -11.91
C GLU A 332 41.66 -10.50 -10.52
N LEU A 333 42.59 -10.61 -9.56
CA LEU A 333 42.25 -10.95 -8.17
C LEU A 333 41.35 -9.89 -7.52
N VAL A 334 41.65 -8.61 -7.73
CA VAL A 334 40.81 -7.52 -7.21
C VAL A 334 39.45 -7.50 -7.90
N TRP A 335 39.40 -7.75 -9.21
CA TRP A 335 38.15 -7.83 -9.95
C TRP A 335 37.22 -8.93 -9.41
N GLN A 336 37.75 -10.13 -9.19
CA GLN A 336 36.97 -11.24 -8.64
C GLN A 336 36.39 -10.89 -7.27
N ARG A 337 37.19 -10.30 -6.38
CA ARG A 337 36.72 -9.84 -5.06
C ARG A 337 35.61 -8.81 -5.14
N VAL A 338 35.75 -7.80 -6.01
CA VAL A 338 34.72 -6.78 -6.22
C VAL A 338 33.43 -7.41 -6.71
N LYS A 339 33.52 -8.29 -7.72
CA LYS A 339 32.36 -8.99 -8.29
C LYS A 339 31.62 -9.80 -7.24
N GLU A 340 32.33 -10.67 -6.50
CA GLU A 340 31.74 -11.49 -5.44
C GLU A 340 31.06 -10.64 -4.36
N THR A 341 31.71 -9.55 -3.95
CA THR A 341 31.17 -8.64 -2.94
C THR A 341 29.89 -7.95 -3.42
N ILE A 342 29.85 -7.49 -4.67
CA ILE A 342 28.67 -6.88 -5.27
C ILE A 342 27.54 -7.91 -5.40
N ASP A 343 27.83 -9.12 -5.84
CA ASP A 343 26.86 -10.20 -5.95
C ASP A 343 26.21 -10.51 -4.59
N ILE A 344 27.01 -10.54 -3.51
CA ILE A 344 26.51 -10.69 -2.13
C ILE A 344 25.51 -9.58 -1.77
N LEU A 345 25.85 -8.31 -2.04
CA LEU A 345 24.98 -7.16 -1.73
C LEU A 345 23.64 -7.25 -2.47
N TYR A 346 23.66 -7.51 -3.78
CA TYR A 346 22.44 -7.62 -4.59
C TYR A 346 21.60 -8.86 -4.23
N ASN A 347 22.23 -10.00 -3.95
CA ASN A 347 21.54 -11.19 -3.47
C ASN A 347 20.85 -10.94 -2.14
N LYS A 348 21.52 -10.27 -1.21
CA LYS A 348 20.95 -9.90 0.08
C LYS A 348 19.78 -8.92 -0.06
N ARG A 349 19.89 -7.93 -0.95
CA ARG A 349 18.81 -7.00 -1.24
C ARG A 349 17.59 -7.71 -1.84
N ARG A 350 17.81 -8.62 -2.80
CA ARG A 350 16.74 -9.45 -3.38
C ARG A 350 16.05 -10.28 -2.30
N ALA A 351 16.82 -10.98 -1.46
CA ALA A 351 16.28 -11.79 -0.37
C ALA A 351 15.44 -10.96 0.62
N GLN A 352 15.88 -9.74 0.97
CA GLN A 352 15.11 -8.85 1.85
C GLN A 352 13.80 -8.37 1.22
N ILE A 353 13.84 -8.00 -0.06
CA ILE A 353 12.62 -7.61 -0.79
C ILE A 353 11.65 -8.80 -0.84
N GLU A 354 12.15 -10.01 -1.11
CA GLU A 354 11.31 -11.21 -1.20
C GLU A 354 10.72 -11.59 0.17
N SER A 355 11.51 -11.56 1.24
CA SER A 355 11.02 -11.75 2.61
C SER A 355 9.95 -10.72 2.97
N GLY A 356 10.20 -9.44 2.67
CA GLY A 356 9.24 -8.36 2.92
C GLY A 356 7.94 -8.50 2.11
N LYS A 357 8.00 -9.01 0.88
CA LYS A 357 6.80 -9.35 0.09
C LYS A 357 6.04 -10.51 0.71
N ALA A 358 6.72 -11.59 1.09
CA ALA A 358 6.10 -12.76 1.71
C ALA A 358 5.41 -12.40 3.04
N GLU A 359 6.06 -11.59 3.88
CA GLU A 359 5.46 -11.05 5.11
C GLU A 359 4.22 -10.20 4.80
N ALA A 360 4.30 -9.32 3.80
CA ALA A 360 3.16 -8.48 3.41
C ALA A 360 1.98 -9.29 2.84
N GLU A 361 2.26 -10.37 2.11
CA GLU A 361 1.25 -11.32 1.62
C GLU A 361 0.60 -12.09 2.77
N GLN A 362 1.38 -12.56 3.75
CA GLN A 362 0.82 -13.20 4.95
C GLN A 362 -0.09 -12.25 5.74
N VAL A 363 0.32 -10.99 5.92
CA VAL A 363 -0.51 -9.96 6.57
C VAL A 363 -1.81 -9.73 5.78
N LEU A 364 -1.71 -9.66 4.44
CA LEU A 364 -2.89 -9.53 3.58
C LEU A 364 -3.85 -10.72 3.75
N LEU A 365 -3.34 -11.95 3.78
CA LEU A 365 -4.16 -13.15 3.97
C LEU A 365 -4.89 -13.12 5.31
N LEU A 366 -4.17 -12.87 6.41
CA LEU A 366 -4.77 -12.77 7.75
C LEU A 366 -5.86 -11.69 7.82
N LYS A 367 -5.58 -10.50 7.27
CA LYS A 367 -6.56 -9.41 7.22
C LYS A 367 -7.75 -9.75 6.31
N THR A 368 -7.53 -10.51 5.24
CA THR A 368 -8.60 -10.97 4.36
C THR A 368 -9.53 -11.95 5.07
N GLU A 369 -8.99 -12.85 5.88
CA GLU A 369 -9.78 -13.76 6.72
C GLU A 369 -10.63 -13.00 7.74
N ILE A 370 -10.05 -12.01 8.43
CA ILE A 370 -10.78 -11.15 9.37
C ILE A 370 -11.90 -10.39 8.65
N ALA A 371 -11.64 -9.85 7.46
CA ALA A 371 -12.65 -9.14 6.68
C ALA A 371 -13.81 -10.04 6.26
N LYS A 372 -13.54 -11.30 5.86
CA LYS A 372 -14.58 -12.28 5.56
C LYS A 372 -15.46 -12.60 6.75
N MET A 373 -14.89 -12.62 7.97
CA MET A 373 -15.69 -12.83 9.20
C MET A 373 -16.68 -11.70 9.46
N VAL A 374 -16.47 -10.50 8.90
CA VAL A 374 -17.41 -9.36 9.00
C VAL A 374 -18.57 -9.46 8.02
N GLU A 375 -18.43 -10.14 6.88
CA GLU A 375 -19.47 -10.20 5.84
C GLU A 375 -20.86 -10.66 6.34
N PRO A 376 -20.99 -11.68 7.21
CA PRO A 376 -22.30 -12.10 7.72
C PRO A 376 -23.04 -11.02 8.51
N PHE A 377 -22.32 -10.05 9.08
CA PHE A 377 -22.91 -8.96 9.87
C PHE A 377 -23.62 -7.92 9.00
N LEU A 378 -23.34 -7.85 7.69
CA LEU A 378 -24.00 -6.94 6.75
C LEU A 378 -25.51 -7.22 6.65
N GLN A 379 -25.88 -8.49 6.68
CA GLN A 379 -27.26 -8.97 6.54
C GLN A 379 -27.96 -9.21 7.87
N PHE A 380 -27.25 -9.01 9.00
CA PHE A 380 -27.82 -9.20 10.32
C PHE A 380 -28.94 -8.18 10.58
N ASN A 381 -30.10 -8.69 10.99
CA ASN A 381 -31.23 -7.90 11.41
C ASN A 381 -31.99 -8.64 12.52
N SER A 382 -32.32 -7.94 13.61
CA SER A 382 -33.04 -8.48 14.76
C SER A 382 -33.86 -7.39 15.44
N ASP A 383 -34.94 -7.81 16.10
CA ASP A 383 -35.77 -6.94 16.95
C ASP A 383 -35.25 -6.85 18.40
N SER A 384 -34.22 -7.63 18.76
CA SER A 384 -33.69 -7.73 20.12
C SER A 384 -32.48 -6.82 20.34
N ILE A 385 -32.56 -5.93 21.35
CA ILE A 385 -31.45 -5.06 21.76
C ILE A 385 -30.23 -5.88 22.21
N ASN A 386 -30.46 -7.00 22.90
CA ASN A 386 -29.38 -7.85 23.42
C ASN A 386 -28.57 -8.47 22.27
N GLU A 387 -29.24 -8.96 21.23
CA GLU A 387 -28.55 -9.54 20.06
C GLU A 387 -27.74 -8.48 19.32
N TRP A 388 -28.26 -7.25 19.17
CA TRP A 388 -27.48 -6.13 18.60
C TRP A 388 -26.23 -5.81 19.43
N ASN A 389 -26.31 -5.88 20.76
CA ASN A 389 -25.18 -5.63 21.65
C ASN A 389 -24.14 -6.76 21.58
N GLU A 390 -24.57 -8.03 21.60
CA GLU A 390 -23.69 -9.20 21.44
C GLU A 390 -22.94 -9.14 20.10
N ARG A 391 -23.65 -8.88 19.00
CA ARG A 391 -23.04 -8.75 17.67
C ARG A 391 -22.10 -7.54 17.59
N THR A 392 -22.43 -6.43 18.26
CA THR A 392 -21.51 -5.27 18.36
C THR A 392 -20.20 -5.68 19.04
N LYS A 393 -20.27 -6.46 20.13
CA LYS A 393 -19.07 -6.92 20.85
C LYS A 393 -18.18 -7.80 19.98
N VAL A 394 -18.76 -8.77 19.27
CA VAL A 394 -18.00 -9.63 18.33
C VAL A 394 -17.36 -8.79 17.23
N LEU A 395 -18.06 -7.78 16.70
CA LEU A 395 -17.51 -6.90 15.68
C LEU A 395 -16.35 -6.03 16.21
N GLN A 396 -16.43 -5.57 17.46
CA GLN A 396 -15.34 -4.86 18.13
C GLN A 396 -14.11 -5.76 18.35
N GLU A 397 -14.32 -7.03 18.71
CA GLU A 397 -13.23 -8.02 18.81
C GLU A 397 -12.56 -8.25 17.45
N LEU A 398 -13.32 -8.32 16.34
CA LEU A 398 -12.76 -8.40 14.99
C LEU A 398 -12.00 -7.13 14.58
N GLN A 399 -12.48 -5.95 14.99
CA GLN A 399 -11.79 -4.68 14.80
C GLN A 399 -10.45 -4.64 15.56
N GLU A 400 -10.44 -5.16 16.78
CA GLU A 400 -9.23 -5.28 17.59
C GLU A 400 -8.24 -6.27 16.95
N GLN A 401 -8.71 -7.43 16.50
CA GLN A 401 -7.89 -8.39 15.76
C GLN A 401 -7.28 -7.75 14.51
N TRP A 402 -8.06 -7.01 13.72
CA TRP A 402 -7.57 -6.29 12.54
C TRP A 402 -6.44 -5.31 12.87
N ASN A 403 -6.58 -4.56 13.97
CA ASN A 403 -5.59 -3.58 14.43
C ASN A 403 -4.35 -4.25 15.04
N ASN A 404 -4.51 -5.43 15.64
CA ASN A 404 -3.43 -6.21 16.23
C ASN A 404 -2.53 -6.88 15.18
N VAL A 405 -3.04 -7.15 13.97
CA VAL A 405 -2.18 -7.59 12.85
C VAL A 405 -1.30 -6.42 12.39
N LYS A 406 -0.07 -6.40 12.89
CA LYS A 406 1.00 -5.46 12.51
C LYS A 406 1.67 -5.90 11.21
N GLY A 407 2.07 -4.93 10.40
CA GLY A 407 2.82 -5.16 9.17
C GLY A 407 2.30 -4.35 7.99
N ALA A 408 3.14 -4.18 6.97
CA ALA A 408 2.75 -3.53 5.73
C ALA A 408 1.93 -4.50 4.87
N MET A 409 0.97 -3.98 4.10
CA MET A 409 0.28 -4.73 3.05
C MET A 409 0.70 -4.22 1.67
N PRO A 410 0.54 -5.03 0.62
CA PRO A 410 0.60 -4.56 -0.76
C PRO A 410 -0.33 -3.36 -0.96
N ARG A 411 0.20 -2.23 -1.48
CA ARG A 411 -0.48 -0.92 -1.46
C ARG A 411 -1.89 -0.96 -2.06
N GLU A 412 -2.05 -1.56 -3.23
CA GLU A 412 -3.31 -1.57 -3.97
C GLU A 412 -4.34 -2.50 -3.31
N LYS A 413 -4.02 -3.80 -3.21
CA LYS A 413 -4.90 -4.81 -2.59
C LYS A 413 -5.21 -4.51 -1.12
N GLY A 414 -4.24 -3.99 -0.38
CA GLY A 414 -4.41 -3.65 1.04
C GLY A 414 -5.34 -2.46 1.24
N LYS A 415 -5.34 -1.48 0.34
CA LYS A 415 -6.28 -0.35 0.37
C LYS A 415 -7.71 -0.83 0.11
N GLU A 416 -7.92 -1.61 -0.95
CA GLU A 416 -9.25 -2.18 -1.28
C GLU A 416 -9.80 -3.03 -0.12
N LEU A 417 -8.96 -3.86 0.48
CA LEU A 417 -9.34 -4.68 1.63
C LEU A 417 -9.69 -3.84 2.87
N SER A 418 -8.94 -2.78 3.13
CA SER A 418 -9.23 -1.85 4.24
C SER A 418 -10.53 -1.09 4.01
N ASP A 419 -10.75 -0.58 2.79
CA ASP A 419 -11.96 0.16 2.43
C ASP A 419 -13.21 -0.74 2.53
N THR A 420 -13.11 -1.99 2.08
CA THR A 420 -14.18 -2.99 2.23
C THR A 420 -14.44 -3.34 3.70
N PHE A 421 -13.40 -3.59 4.50
CA PHE A 421 -13.53 -3.89 5.93
C PHE A 421 -14.24 -2.75 6.70
N TRP A 422 -13.75 -1.51 6.60
CA TRP A 422 -14.35 -0.37 7.29
C TRP A 422 -15.71 0.02 6.71
N GLY A 423 -15.90 -0.14 5.40
CA GLY A 423 -17.18 0.02 4.73
C GLY A 423 -18.24 -0.92 5.29
N ASN A 424 -17.91 -2.21 5.47
CA ASN A 424 -18.81 -3.20 6.03
C ASN A 424 -19.17 -2.91 7.49
N ILE A 425 -18.19 -2.53 8.31
CA ILE A 425 -18.42 -2.08 9.69
C ILE A 425 -19.37 -0.87 9.73
N LYS A 426 -19.15 0.11 8.86
CA LYS A 426 -20.00 1.31 8.77
C LYS A 426 -21.44 0.95 8.41
N ILE A 427 -21.65 -0.01 7.52
CA ILE A 427 -22.99 -0.50 7.17
C ILE A 427 -23.66 -1.16 8.38
N PHE A 428 -22.97 -2.01 9.14
CA PHE A 428 -23.52 -2.61 10.35
C PHE A 428 -23.98 -1.56 11.38
N PHE A 429 -23.13 -0.55 11.66
CA PHE A 429 -23.49 0.51 12.62
C PHE A 429 -24.61 1.42 12.10
N LYS A 430 -24.72 1.62 10.79
CA LYS A 430 -25.87 2.28 10.18
C LYS A 430 -27.15 1.49 10.43
N ASN A 431 -27.15 0.18 10.17
CA ASN A 431 -28.30 -0.69 10.41
C ASN A 431 -28.71 -0.71 11.90
N LYS A 432 -27.73 -0.78 12.80
CA LYS A 432 -27.94 -0.64 14.25
C LYS A 432 -28.60 0.69 14.58
N GLY A 433 -28.06 1.80 14.06
CA GLY A 433 -28.63 3.13 14.26
C GLY A 433 -30.07 3.24 13.77
N ASP A 434 -30.38 2.66 12.60
CA ASP A 434 -31.73 2.64 12.05
C ASP A 434 -32.69 1.77 12.90
N PHE A 435 -32.22 0.67 13.48
CA PHE A 435 -32.98 -0.11 14.46
C PHE A 435 -33.33 0.71 15.71
N PHE A 436 -32.35 1.39 16.32
CA PHE A 436 -32.60 2.21 17.51
C PHE A 436 -33.51 3.42 17.21
N LYS A 437 -33.39 4.04 16.04
CA LYS A 437 -34.33 5.08 15.58
C LYS A 437 -35.76 4.56 15.46
N LYS A 438 -35.96 3.36 14.88
CA LYS A 438 -37.28 2.71 14.80
C LYS A 438 -37.83 2.38 16.19
N LEU A 439 -36.99 1.90 17.10
CA LEU A 439 -37.38 1.59 18.47
C LEU A 439 -37.80 2.85 19.23
N GLU A 440 -37.06 3.94 19.09
CA GLU A 440 -37.38 5.21 19.72
C GLU A 440 -38.67 5.82 19.15
N ALA A 441 -38.86 5.77 17.82
CA ALA A 441 -40.11 6.18 17.19
C ALA A 441 -41.32 5.35 17.70
N LYS A 442 -41.16 4.05 17.93
CA LYS A 442 -42.20 3.22 18.58
C LYS A 442 -42.48 3.68 20.00
N ARG A 443 -41.46 4.05 20.78
CA ARG A 443 -41.63 4.57 22.15
C ARG A 443 -42.33 5.93 22.15
N ASP A 444 -41.99 6.82 21.24
CA ASP A 444 -42.66 8.12 21.07
C ASP A 444 -44.14 7.94 20.70
N ASN A 445 -44.46 7.02 19.78
CA ASN A 445 -45.84 6.67 19.44
C ASN A 445 -46.59 6.11 20.65
N ASN A 446 -45.97 5.20 21.42
CA ASN A 446 -46.53 4.68 22.66
C ASN A 446 -46.82 5.81 23.67
N LEU A 447 -45.96 6.84 23.73
CA LEU A 447 -46.14 7.99 24.61
C LEU A 447 -47.36 8.82 24.20
N VAL A 448 -47.53 9.05 22.91
CA VAL A 448 -48.73 9.72 22.38
C VAL A 448 -50.00 8.92 22.72
N SER A 449 -49.99 7.60 22.51
CA SER A 449 -51.13 6.74 22.84
C SER A 449 -51.44 6.72 24.35
N LYS A 450 -50.42 6.65 25.22
CA LYS A 450 -50.60 6.69 26.68
C LYS A 450 -51.13 8.05 27.14
N LYS A 451 -50.67 9.16 26.56
CA LYS A 451 -51.23 10.49 26.82
C LYS A 451 -52.69 10.60 26.40
N ALA A 452 -53.05 10.09 25.23
CA ALA A 452 -54.43 10.08 24.76
C ALA A 452 -55.38 9.26 25.66
N ILE A 453 -54.88 8.18 26.27
CA ILE A 453 -55.66 7.44 27.28
C ILE A 453 -55.90 8.30 28.53
N ILE A 454 -54.85 8.95 29.04
CA ILE A 454 -54.96 9.84 30.20
C ILE A 454 -56.00 10.94 29.92
N GLU A 455 -55.89 11.61 28.79
CA GLU A 455 -56.83 12.67 28.36
C GLU A 455 -58.28 12.16 28.31
N LYS A 456 -58.51 10.96 27.76
CA LYS A 456 -59.86 10.36 27.78
C LYS A 456 -60.38 10.14 29.20
N ILE A 457 -59.56 9.65 30.13
CA ILE A 457 -60.01 9.48 31.53
C ILE A 457 -60.26 10.85 32.19
N GLU A 458 -59.46 11.87 31.88
CA GLU A 458 -59.69 13.24 32.36
C GLU A 458 -61.00 13.83 31.82
N THR A 459 -61.42 13.50 30.59
CA THR A 459 -62.72 13.94 30.06
C THR A 459 -63.89 13.33 30.83
N TYR A 460 -63.83 12.05 31.19
CA TYR A 460 -64.86 11.41 32.03
C TYR A 460 -64.89 12.02 33.44
N LEU A 461 -63.72 12.33 34.00
CA LEU A 461 -63.61 12.99 35.30
C LEU A 461 -64.19 14.40 35.27
N SER A 462 -63.90 15.18 34.23
CA SER A 462 -64.38 16.57 34.08
C SER A 462 -65.90 16.62 33.89
N ASN A 463 -66.47 15.65 33.19
CA ASN A 463 -67.92 15.52 33.00
C ASN A 463 -68.63 14.92 34.24
N ASN A 464 -67.87 14.49 35.26
CA ASN A 464 -68.37 13.76 36.44
C ASN A 464 -69.24 12.55 36.06
N ASP A 465 -68.94 11.91 34.92
CA ASP A 465 -69.68 10.79 34.38
C ASP A 465 -69.14 9.48 34.98
N THR A 466 -69.75 9.06 36.08
CA THR A 466 -69.43 7.86 36.85
C THR A 466 -70.37 6.69 36.53
N THR A 467 -71.09 6.77 35.40
CA THR A 467 -72.04 5.74 34.98
C THR A 467 -71.38 4.36 34.88
N PRO A 468 -72.16 3.26 34.94
CA PRO A 468 -71.62 1.92 34.75
C PRO A 468 -70.84 1.78 33.43
N ASP A 469 -71.32 2.42 32.36
CA ASP A 469 -70.68 2.41 31.04
C ASP A 469 -69.34 3.18 31.06
N ALA A 470 -69.31 4.38 31.62
CA ALA A 470 -68.07 5.15 31.81
C ALA A 470 -67.06 4.41 32.71
N THR A 471 -67.53 3.71 33.75
CA THR A 471 -66.64 2.88 34.58
C THR A 471 -66.02 1.75 33.75
N ASN A 472 -66.82 1.07 32.92
CA ASN A 472 -66.33 -0.03 32.09
C ASN A 472 -65.33 0.46 31.05
N THR A 473 -65.54 1.64 30.44
CA THR A 473 -64.59 2.22 29.50
C THR A 473 -63.29 2.65 30.21
N VAL A 474 -63.34 3.26 31.39
CA VAL A 474 -62.12 3.57 32.17
C VAL A 474 -61.35 2.29 32.52
N ILE A 475 -62.02 1.19 32.92
CA ILE A 475 -61.37 -0.10 33.17
C ILE A 475 -60.70 -0.66 31.90
N GLN A 476 -61.35 -0.54 30.74
CA GLN A 476 -60.76 -0.93 29.46
C GLN A 476 -59.53 -0.07 29.13
N LEU A 477 -59.62 1.24 29.29
CA LEU A 477 -58.50 2.17 29.10
C LEU A 477 -57.33 1.86 30.05
N GLN A 478 -57.58 1.40 31.28
CA GLN A 478 -56.51 0.93 32.17
C GLN A 478 -55.83 -0.34 31.66
N LYS A 479 -56.58 -1.27 31.06
CA LYS A 479 -56.00 -2.46 30.43
C LYS A 479 -55.18 -2.05 29.22
N ASP A 480 -55.73 -1.21 28.35
CA ASP A 480 -55.05 -0.71 27.15
C ASP A 480 -53.73 -0.01 27.53
N PHE A 481 -53.74 0.86 28.54
CA PHE A 481 -52.53 1.53 29.04
C PHE A 481 -51.42 0.56 29.47
N ARG A 482 -51.79 -0.58 30.08
CA ARG A 482 -50.84 -1.64 30.49
C ARG A 482 -50.34 -2.46 29.31
N THR A 483 -51.15 -2.62 28.27
CA THR A 483 -50.76 -3.35 27.04
C THR A 483 -49.88 -2.52 26.10
N ILE A 484 -50.03 -1.20 26.08
CA ILE A 484 -49.15 -0.31 25.31
C ILE A 484 -47.73 -0.42 25.86
N GLY A 485 -46.78 -0.63 24.95
CA GLY A 485 -45.38 -0.87 25.25
C GLY A 485 -44.68 0.27 25.99
N HIS A 486 -43.36 0.16 26.07
CA HIS A 486 -42.54 1.15 26.77
C HIS A 486 -42.59 2.52 26.08
N VAL A 487 -42.51 3.56 26.90
CA VAL A 487 -42.35 4.97 26.50
C VAL A 487 -40.89 5.39 26.71
N PRO A 488 -40.43 6.54 26.17
CA PRO A 488 -39.07 7.01 26.38
C PRO A 488 -38.79 7.14 27.88
N GLU A 489 -37.59 6.73 28.31
CA GLU A 489 -37.27 6.57 29.73
C GLU A 489 -37.48 7.88 30.51
N LYS A 490 -37.23 9.03 29.85
CA LYS A 490 -37.45 10.38 30.40
C LYS A 490 -38.90 10.62 30.88
N TYR A 491 -39.90 10.03 30.24
CA TYR A 491 -41.32 10.28 30.52
C TYR A 491 -42.04 9.13 31.20
N LYS A 492 -41.35 8.00 31.41
CA LYS A 492 -41.92 6.76 31.93
C LYS A 492 -42.59 6.93 33.29
N GLU A 493 -41.89 7.54 34.25
CA GLU A 493 -42.42 7.75 35.60
C GLU A 493 -43.56 8.78 35.58
N SER A 494 -43.33 9.94 34.96
CA SER A 494 -44.31 11.03 34.91
C SER A 494 -45.65 10.61 34.29
N ILE A 495 -45.62 9.86 33.18
CA ILE A 495 -46.85 9.37 32.52
C ILE A 495 -47.58 8.35 33.40
N TYR A 496 -46.84 7.48 34.10
CA TYR A 496 -47.44 6.49 35.00
C TYR A 496 -48.07 7.15 36.23
N GLU A 497 -47.38 8.07 36.88
CA GLU A 497 -47.89 8.82 38.03
C GLU A 497 -49.14 9.62 37.66
N HIS A 498 -49.13 10.30 36.51
CA HIS A 498 -50.27 11.08 36.03
C HIS A 498 -51.47 10.17 35.74
N PHE A 499 -51.25 9.06 35.02
CA PHE A 499 -52.30 8.06 34.78
C PHE A 499 -52.90 7.52 36.08
N LYS A 500 -52.05 7.16 37.05
CA LYS A 500 -52.50 6.65 38.34
C LYS A 500 -53.34 7.71 39.08
N LYS A 501 -52.86 8.95 39.14
CA LYS A 501 -53.55 10.07 39.78
C LYS A 501 -54.95 10.29 39.18
N VAL A 502 -55.06 10.33 37.86
CA VAL A 502 -56.34 10.54 37.16
C VAL A 502 -57.29 9.36 37.39
N CYS A 503 -56.78 8.13 37.38
CA CYS A 503 -57.58 6.94 37.71
C CYS A 503 -58.08 6.98 39.15
N ASP A 504 -57.21 7.27 40.12
CA ASP A 504 -57.54 7.35 41.53
C ASP A 504 -58.63 8.42 41.76
N GLN A 505 -58.48 9.60 41.15
CA GLN A 505 -59.49 10.66 41.18
C GLN A 505 -60.86 10.23 40.64
N PHE A 506 -60.90 9.48 39.53
CA PHE A 506 -62.16 8.97 38.96
C PHE A 506 -62.86 7.98 39.91
N PHE A 507 -62.12 7.02 40.48
CA PHE A 507 -62.69 6.04 41.39
C PHE A 507 -63.04 6.62 42.76
N ASP A 508 -62.32 7.64 43.23
CA ASP A 508 -62.67 8.41 44.42
C ASP A 508 -63.96 9.21 44.20
N ALA A 509 -64.11 9.88 43.06
CA ALA A 509 -65.36 10.57 42.70
C ALA A 509 -66.56 9.59 42.69
N LYS A 510 -66.39 8.41 42.07
CA LYS A 510 -67.41 7.35 42.09
C LYS A 510 -67.71 6.83 43.49
N ARG A 511 -66.68 6.64 44.33
CA ARG A 511 -66.85 6.18 45.71
C ARG A 511 -67.60 7.22 46.54
N ASN A 512 -67.26 8.50 46.39
CA ASN A 512 -67.92 9.59 47.09
C ASN A 512 -69.40 9.67 46.71
N GLN A 513 -69.74 9.58 45.42
CA GLN A 513 -71.13 9.54 44.97
C GLN A 513 -71.87 8.30 45.49
N SER A 514 -71.20 7.14 45.53
CA SER A 514 -71.79 5.93 46.12
C SER A 514 -71.99 6.06 47.64
N SER A 515 -71.07 6.74 48.34
CA SER A 515 -71.17 7.00 49.79
C SER A 515 -72.27 8.02 50.11
N GLU A 516 -72.47 9.04 49.27
CA GLU A 516 -73.59 9.97 49.41
C GLU A 516 -74.93 9.25 49.23
N GLN A 517 -75.06 8.38 48.21
CA GLN A 517 -76.23 7.53 48.05
C GLN A 517 -76.43 6.57 49.23
N GLU A 518 -75.36 5.98 49.77
CA GLU A 518 -75.45 5.08 50.92
C GLU A 518 -75.88 5.80 52.20
N LYS A 519 -75.38 7.03 52.44
CA LYS A 519 -75.85 7.89 53.54
C LYS A 519 -77.32 8.27 53.41
N GLU A 520 -77.77 8.61 52.20
CA GLU A 520 -79.18 8.87 51.91
C GLU A 520 -80.03 7.64 52.25
N TYR A 521 -79.58 6.45 51.84
CA TYR A 521 -80.26 5.20 52.18
C TYR A 521 -80.26 4.93 53.69
N GLU A 522 -79.17 5.15 54.40
CA GLU A 522 -79.10 5.01 55.87
C GLU A 522 -80.05 5.99 56.58
N GLN A 523 -80.17 7.24 56.11
CA GLN A 523 -81.16 8.18 56.64
C GLN A 523 -82.60 7.69 56.40
N ASN A 524 -82.88 7.16 55.21
CA ASN A 524 -84.16 6.55 54.90
C ASN A 524 -84.44 5.31 55.78
N LEU A 525 -83.41 4.52 56.13
CA LEU A 525 -83.53 3.40 57.07
C LEU A 525 -83.95 3.88 58.46
N ILE A 526 -83.33 4.94 58.96
CA ILE A 526 -83.65 5.52 60.28
C ILE A 526 -85.08 6.05 60.25
N ALA A 527 -85.46 6.81 59.23
CA ALA A 527 -86.81 7.33 59.07
C ALA A 527 -87.87 6.23 59.02
N LYS A 528 -87.61 5.13 58.28
CA LYS A 528 -88.52 3.97 58.26
C LYS A 528 -88.61 3.27 59.62
N ASN A 529 -87.50 3.07 60.34
CA ASN A 529 -87.56 2.47 61.68
C ASN A 529 -88.29 3.36 62.69
N ASN A 530 -88.13 4.69 62.62
CA ASN A 530 -88.88 5.62 63.46
C ASN A 530 -90.38 5.55 63.18
N LEU A 531 -90.78 5.44 61.91
CA LEU A 531 -92.17 5.23 61.51
C LEU A 531 -92.73 3.91 62.06
N LEU A 532 -91.94 2.82 62.07
CA LEU A 532 -92.34 1.55 62.70
C LEU A 532 -92.57 1.72 64.21
N ALA A 533 -91.70 2.46 64.90
CA ALA A 533 -91.84 2.73 66.33
C ALA A 533 -93.09 3.59 66.63
N GLU A 534 -93.39 4.59 65.79
CA GLU A 534 -94.61 5.40 65.86
C GLU A 534 -95.87 4.52 65.75
N ILE A 535 -95.90 3.61 64.76
CA ILE A 535 -97.00 2.64 64.57
C ILE A 535 -97.19 1.76 65.82
N VAL A 536 -96.11 1.21 66.38
CA VAL A 536 -96.18 0.34 67.58
C VAL A 536 -96.63 1.11 68.82
N SER A 537 -96.24 2.38 68.97
CA SER A 537 -96.68 3.23 70.08
C SER A 537 -98.17 3.54 69.99
N GLU A 538 -98.64 3.96 68.81
CA GLU A 538 -100.06 4.23 68.57
C GLU A 538 -100.93 2.97 68.73
N ALA A 539 -100.40 1.79 68.38
CA ALA A 539 -101.09 0.52 68.60
C ALA A 539 -101.48 0.30 70.08
N LYS A 540 -100.72 0.89 71.02
CA LYS A 540 -100.93 0.76 72.48
C LYS A 540 -101.88 1.81 73.07
N THR A 541 -101.94 3.01 72.49
CA THR A 541 -102.73 4.13 73.00
C THR A 541 -104.16 4.18 72.46
N GLY A 542 -104.43 3.44 71.38
CA GLY A 542 -105.76 3.26 70.80
C GLY A 542 -105.69 3.27 69.27
N ALA A 543 -105.61 2.08 68.67
CA ALA A 543 -105.48 1.93 67.22
C ALA A 543 -106.75 2.39 66.47
N ASN A 544 -106.57 3.11 65.36
CA ASN A 544 -107.66 3.65 64.54
C ASN A 544 -107.42 3.32 63.06
N LEU A 545 -108.47 2.89 62.36
CA LEU A 545 -108.45 2.52 60.94
C LEU A 545 -108.07 3.70 60.01
N ASP A 546 -108.46 4.93 60.34
CA ASP A 546 -108.19 6.10 59.48
C ASP A 546 -106.70 6.47 59.44
N LYS A 547 -105.98 6.22 60.53
CA LYS A 547 -104.54 6.50 60.63
C LYS A 547 -103.67 5.49 59.87
N LEU A 548 -104.18 4.26 59.69
CA LEU A 548 -103.48 3.20 58.96
C LEU A 548 -103.16 3.59 57.51
N ALA A 549 -104.09 4.29 56.84
CA ALA A 549 -103.87 4.79 55.49
C ALA A 549 -102.72 5.83 55.45
N GLY A 550 -102.63 6.70 56.46
CA GLY A 550 -101.56 7.68 56.60
C GLY A 550 -100.17 7.06 56.86
N PHE A 551 -100.10 5.95 57.59
CA PHE A 551 -98.84 5.23 57.78
C PHE A 551 -98.33 4.57 56.51
N LYS A 552 -99.24 4.01 55.69
CA LYS A 552 -98.88 3.42 54.39
C LYS A 552 -98.32 4.46 53.41
N THR A 553 -98.89 5.67 53.38
CA THR A 553 -98.39 6.73 52.49
C THR A 553 -97.03 7.27 52.95
N LYS A 554 -96.86 7.51 54.26
CA LYS A 554 -95.56 7.91 54.83
C LYS A 554 -94.47 6.87 54.53
N TRP A 555 -94.77 5.58 54.65
CA TRP A 555 -93.80 4.50 54.37
C TRP A 555 -93.28 4.51 52.93
N ASN A 556 -94.17 4.68 51.96
CA ASN A 556 -93.83 4.71 50.55
C ASN A 556 -93.07 5.99 50.15
N ALA A 557 -93.24 7.10 50.89
CA ALA A 557 -92.57 8.36 50.61
C ALA A 557 -91.08 8.39 51.05
N ILE A 558 -90.66 7.58 52.02
CA ILE A 558 -89.30 7.59 52.61
C ILE A 558 -88.23 6.98 51.67
N GLY A 559 -88.59 6.52 50.46
CA GLY A 559 -87.60 6.10 49.45
C GLY A 559 -86.88 4.78 49.77
N PHE A 560 -85.69 4.60 49.16
CA PHE A 560 -84.92 3.35 49.22
C PHE A 560 -84.00 3.26 50.45
N VAL A 561 -83.71 2.04 50.88
CA VAL A 561 -83.00 1.66 52.11
C VAL A 561 -81.81 0.75 51.74
N PRO A 562 -80.73 0.65 52.55
CA PRO A 562 -79.62 -0.23 52.24
C PRO A 562 -80.09 -1.65 51.99
N ARG A 563 -79.62 -2.24 50.88
CA ARG A 563 -80.09 -3.55 50.39
C ARG A 563 -79.99 -4.65 51.44
N LYS A 564 -78.99 -4.59 52.33
CA LYS A 564 -78.80 -5.56 53.43
C LYS A 564 -79.98 -5.58 54.40
N ASN A 565 -80.55 -4.43 54.70
CA ASN A 565 -81.62 -4.28 55.69
C ASN A 565 -83.01 -4.29 55.07
N MET A 566 -83.10 -4.18 53.74
CA MET A 566 -84.36 -4.09 53.00
C MET A 566 -85.32 -5.24 53.34
N GLN A 567 -84.89 -6.49 53.29
CA GLN A 567 -85.76 -7.65 53.54
C GLN A 567 -86.25 -7.73 54.99
N GLU A 568 -85.35 -7.52 55.96
CA GLU A 568 -85.69 -7.56 57.38
C GLU A 568 -86.64 -6.42 57.75
N LEU A 569 -86.37 -5.21 57.24
CA LEU A 569 -87.18 -4.03 57.47
C LEU A 569 -88.58 -4.18 56.85
N ASN A 570 -88.67 -4.74 55.65
CA ASN A 570 -89.95 -5.02 55.00
C ASN A 570 -90.78 -6.03 55.79
N LYS A 571 -90.16 -7.09 56.34
CA LYS A 571 -90.84 -8.05 57.20
C LYS A 571 -91.35 -7.38 58.49
N LYS A 572 -90.51 -6.59 59.17
CA LYS A 572 -90.89 -5.83 60.37
C LYS A 572 -92.05 -4.87 60.09
N TYR A 573 -92.09 -4.24 58.93
CA TYR A 573 -93.21 -3.39 58.52
C TYR A 573 -94.52 -4.17 58.41
N ILE A 574 -94.51 -5.33 57.73
CA ILE A 574 -95.70 -6.18 57.62
C ILE A 574 -96.15 -6.64 59.01
N ASP A 575 -95.22 -7.11 59.85
CA ASP A 575 -95.52 -7.60 61.19
C ASP A 575 -96.10 -6.50 62.10
N THR A 576 -95.52 -5.30 62.08
CA THR A 576 -95.99 -4.15 62.89
C THR A 576 -97.34 -3.62 62.42
N ILE A 577 -97.58 -3.55 61.11
CA ILE A 577 -98.88 -3.18 60.53
C ILE A 577 -99.95 -4.22 60.89
N ASN A 578 -99.62 -5.51 60.84
CA ASN A 578 -100.52 -6.59 61.26
C ASN A 578 -100.81 -6.52 62.77
N GLN A 579 -99.81 -6.23 63.61
CA GLN A 579 -100.02 -6.00 65.04
C GLN A 579 -100.92 -4.78 65.30
N TYR A 580 -100.76 -3.69 64.55
CA TYR A 580 -101.60 -2.50 64.64
C TYR A 580 -103.06 -2.79 64.28
N VAL A 581 -103.30 -3.56 63.20
CA VAL A 581 -104.64 -3.99 62.81
C VAL A 581 -105.28 -4.90 63.86
N GLY A 582 -104.50 -5.80 64.46
CA GLY A 582 -104.97 -6.70 65.52
C GLY A 582 -105.31 -6.01 66.85
N SER A 583 -104.80 -4.80 67.12
CA SER A 583 -105.09 -4.04 68.34
C SER A 583 -106.30 -3.10 68.23
N ILE A 584 -106.96 -3.05 67.07
CA ILE A 584 -108.19 -2.27 66.85
C ILE A 584 -109.39 -3.02 67.46
N ALA A 585 -109.94 -2.51 68.56
CA ALA A 585 -111.00 -3.17 69.33
C ALA A 585 -112.36 -3.30 68.60
N THR A 586 -112.57 -2.57 67.49
CA THR A 586 -113.84 -2.52 66.75
C THR A 586 -113.96 -3.56 65.63
N LEU A 587 -112.90 -4.33 65.35
CA LEU A 587 -112.87 -5.30 64.24
C LEU A 587 -113.15 -6.72 64.73
N SER A 588 -113.95 -7.47 63.97
CA SER A 588 -114.17 -8.89 64.22
C SER A 588 -112.96 -9.72 63.78
N GLY A 589 -112.74 -10.90 64.39
CA GLY A 589 -111.61 -11.77 64.06
C GLY A 589 -111.48 -12.10 62.56
N LYS A 590 -112.61 -12.17 61.83
CA LYS A 590 -112.62 -12.40 60.37
C LYS A 590 -112.17 -11.18 59.58
N GLU A 591 -112.46 -9.97 60.03
CA GLU A 591 -112.05 -8.73 59.36
C GLU A 591 -110.55 -8.46 59.58
N ILE A 592 -110.04 -8.80 60.77
CA ILE A 592 -108.60 -8.78 61.08
C ILE A 592 -107.83 -9.69 60.13
N GLU A 593 -108.25 -10.95 59.96
CA GLU A 593 -107.61 -11.88 59.02
C GLU A 593 -107.61 -11.38 57.57
N GLN A 594 -108.71 -10.76 57.11
CA GLN A 594 -108.80 -10.17 55.78
C GLN A 594 -107.86 -8.97 55.60
N LEU A 595 -107.74 -8.11 56.61
CA LEU A 595 -106.84 -6.97 56.59
C LEU A 595 -105.37 -7.38 56.66
N HIS A 596 -105.02 -8.40 57.45
CA HIS A 596 -103.66 -8.97 57.48
C HIS A 596 -103.27 -9.49 56.09
N PHE A 597 -104.16 -10.26 55.47
CA PHE A 597 -103.96 -10.77 54.12
C PHE A 597 -103.83 -9.64 53.09
N LYS A 598 -104.66 -8.60 53.20
CA LYS A 598 -104.58 -7.41 52.35
C LYS A 598 -103.28 -6.63 52.56
N ASN A 599 -102.77 -6.53 53.79
CA ASN A 599 -101.50 -5.86 54.08
C ASN A 599 -100.31 -6.64 53.51
N GLU A 600 -100.31 -7.97 53.58
CA GLU A 600 -99.30 -8.79 52.91
C GLU A 600 -99.33 -8.60 51.39
N ILE A 601 -100.52 -8.46 50.81
CA ILE A 601 -100.74 -8.18 49.39
C ILE A 601 -100.27 -6.77 48.99
N ASP A 602 -100.62 -5.74 49.77
CA ASP A 602 -100.22 -4.36 49.51
C ASP A 602 -98.69 -4.21 49.60
N ALA A 603 -98.05 -4.90 50.55
CA ALA A 603 -96.59 -4.94 50.66
C ALA A 603 -95.96 -5.53 49.39
N LEU A 604 -96.58 -6.52 48.75
CA LEU A 604 -96.13 -7.06 47.47
C LEU A 604 -96.31 -6.10 46.30
N LYS A 605 -97.45 -5.40 46.21
CA LYS A 605 -97.66 -4.35 45.19
C LYS A 605 -96.62 -3.24 45.28
N GLY A 606 -96.15 -2.94 46.49
CA GLY A 606 -95.04 -1.99 46.72
C GLY A 606 -93.63 -2.57 46.49
N GLY A 607 -93.50 -3.84 46.07
CA GLY A 607 -92.21 -4.49 45.85
C GLY A 607 -91.49 -4.98 47.12
N LEU A 608 -92.20 -5.12 48.25
CA LEU A 608 -91.62 -5.48 49.56
C LEU A 608 -91.62 -6.99 49.88
N GLY A 609 -92.22 -7.86 49.05
CA GLY A 609 -92.36 -9.30 49.31
C GLY A 609 -91.78 -10.23 48.23
N ASN A 610 -91.65 -11.52 48.54
CA ASN A 610 -91.16 -12.56 47.62
C ASN A 610 -92.33 -13.12 46.79
N SER A 611 -92.35 -12.87 45.47
CA SER A 611 -93.39 -13.37 44.56
C SER A 611 -93.56 -14.91 44.65
N LYS A 612 -92.47 -15.66 44.87
CA LYS A 612 -92.47 -17.12 45.00
C LYS A 612 -93.28 -17.65 46.20
N ASP A 613 -93.42 -16.88 47.27
CA ASP A 613 -94.11 -17.33 48.49
C ASP A 613 -95.64 -17.33 48.31
N PHE A 614 -96.17 -16.48 47.42
CA PHE A 614 -97.60 -16.48 47.10
C PHE A 614 -97.99 -17.47 46.02
N VAL A 615 -97.10 -17.79 45.06
CA VAL A 615 -97.31 -18.95 44.18
C VAL A 615 -97.45 -20.25 45.00
N ARG A 616 -96.68 -20.35 46.10
CA ARG A 616 -96.83 -21.45 47.07
C ARG A 616 -98.15 -21.36 47.84
N LYS A 617 -98.48 -20.21 48.45
CA LYS A 617 -99.75 -20.01 49.18
C LYS A 617 -100.98 -20.24 48.29
N GLU A 618 -100.94 -19.82 47.03
CA GLU A 618 -102.00 -20.07 46.04
C GLU A 618 -102.10 -21.57 45.73
N SER A 619 -100.97 -22.23 45.45
CA SER A 619 -100.95 -23.68 45.21
C SER A 619 -101.47 -24.47 46.42
N ASP A 620 -101.11 -24.07 47.64
CA ASP A 620 -101.56 -24.72 48.86
C ASP A 620 -103.05 -24.46 49.13
N ALA A 621 -103.55 -23.24 48.87
CA ALA A 621 -104.98 -22.94 48.91
C ALA A 621 -105.77 -23.74 47.86
N GLN A 622 -105.24 -23.89 46.64
CA GLN A 622 -105.84 -24.73 45.59
C GLN A 622 -105.87 -26.21 45.99
N LYS A 623 -104.78 -26.76 46.54
CA LYS A 623 -104.74 -28.13 47.06
C LYS A 623 -105.72 -28.32 48.20
N LYS A 624 -105.86 -27.33 49.10
CA LYS A 624 -106.82 -27.41 50.20
C LYS A 624 -108.26 -27.36 49.70
N ILE A 625 -108.55 -26.56 48.67
CA ILE A 625 -109.86 -26.58 47.98
C ILE A 625 -110.11 -27.97 47.39
N GLN A 626 -109.17 -28.54 46.64
CA GLN A 626 -109.32 -29.88 46.05
C GLN A 626 -109.54 -30.97 47.14
N PHE A 627 -108.82 -30.87 48.26
CA PHE A 627 -108.99 -31.76 49.40
C PHE A 627 -110.39 -31.64 49.99
N LEU A 628 -110.85 -30.42 50.32
CA LEU A 628 -112.20 -30.19 50.86
C LEU A 628 -113.30 -30.58 49.85
N GLU A 629 -113.09 -30.38 48.56
CA GLU A 629 -114.01 -30.81 47.49
C GLU A 629 -114.09 -32.35 47.44
N SER A 630 -112.96 -33.05 47.62
CA SER A 630 -112.93 -34.52 47.70
C SER A 630 -113.58 -35.06 48.98
N GLU A 631 -113.38 -34.39 50.13
CA GLU A 631 -114.05 -34.75 51.39
C GLU A 631 -115.55 -34.51 51.31
N ILE A 632 -115.99 -33.40 50.71
CA ILE A 632 -117.41 -33.13 50.45
C ILE A 632 -117.97 -34.21 49.54
N ALA A 633 -117.29 -34.59 48.45
CA ALA A 633 -117.76 -35.65 47.56
C ALA A 633 -117.89 -37.01 48.28
N LEU A 634 -116.94 -37.33 49.16
CA LEU A 634 -116.98 -38.54 49.98
C LEU A 634 -118.11 -38.48 51.02
N TRP A 635 -118.32 -37.33 51.66
CA TRP A 635 -119.42 -37.13 52.60
C TRP A 635 -120.78 -37.14 51.90
N GLU A 636 -120.90 -36.58 50.69
CA GLU A 636 -122.12 -36.59 49.87
C GLU A 636 -122.44 -38.01 49.37
N ASN A 637 -121.44 -38.78 48.92
CA ASN A 637 -121.62 -40.19 48.54
C ASN A 637 -121.96 -41.08 49.75
N ASN A 638 -121.31 -40.85 50.90
CA ASN A 638 -121.67 -41.54 52.15
C ASN A 638 -123.10 -41.19 52.60
N LEU A 639 -123.52 -39.92 52.47
CA LEU A 639 -124.90 -39.47 52.71
C LEU A 639 -125.91 -40.18 51.81
N GLU A 640 -125.54 -40.45 50.55
CA GLU A 640 -126.35 -41.18 49.57
C GLU A 640 -126.50 -42.67 49.93
N PHE A 641 -125.47 -43.27 50.54
CA PHE A 641 -125.49 -44.66 51.01
C PHE A 641 -126.33 -44.90 52.29
N PHE A 642 -126.61 -43.84 53.07
CA PHE A 642 -127.52 -43.91 54.23
C PHE A 642 -128.99 -43.97 53.79
N SER A 643 -129.38 -45.05 53.13
CA SER A 643 -130.77 -45.34 52.77
C SER A 643 -131.46 -46.21 53.85
N LYS A 644 -132.44 -45.59 54.55
CA LYS A 644 -133.49 -46.22 55.37
C LYS A 644 -133.07 -47.00 56.63
N SER A 645 -132.40 -46.35 57.59
CA SER A 645 -132.25 -46.84 58.98
C SER A 645 -132.63 -45.75 60.00
N LYS A 646 -133.32 -46.12 61.09
CA LYS A 646 -133.86 -45.19 62.12
C LYS A 646 -132.80 -44.40 62.93
N ASN A 647 -131.50 -44.73 62.83
CA ASN A 647 -130.40 -43.97 63.44
C ASN A 647 -129.64 -43.05 62.44
N ALA A 648 -130.06 -43.01 61.18
CA ALA A 648 -129.34 -42.28 60.12
C ALA A 648 -129.51 -40.76 60.18
N ASP A 649 -130.60 -40.23 60.75
CA ASP A 649 -130.94 -38.80 60.64
C ASP A 649 -129.98 -37.88 61.42
N LYS A 650 -129.50 -38.27 62.62
CA LYS A 650 -128.52 -37.47 63.38
C LYS A 650 -127.14 -37.43 62.70
N LEU A 651 -126.69 -38.56 62.16
CA LEU A 651 -125.43 -38.62 61.38
C LEU A 651 -125.54 -37.79 60.09
N LYS A 652 -126.71 -37.81 59.43
CA LYS A 652 -126.96 -36.95 58.27
C LYS A 652 -126.85 -35.46 58.61
N GLU A 653 -127.37 -35.03 59.75
CA GLU A 653 -127.26 -33.63 60.20
C GLU A 653 -125.81 -33.23 60.53
N GLU A 654 -125.05 -34.11 61.16
CA GLU A 654 -123.60 -33.91 61.40
C GLU A 654 -122.80 -33.80 60.09
N PHE A 655 -123.04 -34.67 59.11
CA PHE A 655 -122.37 -34.58 57.80
C PHE A 655 -122.83 -33.35 57.02
N ASN A 656 -124.10 -32.97 57.07
CA ASN A 656 -124.61 -31.75 56.43
C ASN A 656 -124.01 -30.47 57.05
N THR A 657 -123.81 -30.44 58.37
CA THR A 657 -123.11 -29.30 59.03
C THR A 657 -121.63 -29.25 58.67
N LYS A 658 -120.95 -30.41 58.57
CA LYS A 658 -119.57 -30.49 58.06
C LYS A 658 -119.45 -30.04 56.61
N ILE A 659 -120.36 -30.46 55.73
CA ILE A 659 -120.44 -30.02 54.33
C ILE A 659 -120.66 -28.51 54.25
N LYS A 660 -121.58 -27.93 55.05
CA LYS A 660 -121.80 -26.47 55.09
C LYS A 660 -120.54 -25.71 55.53
N LYS A 661 -119.83 -26.20 56.55
CA LYS A 661 -118.57 -25.59 57.02
C LYS A 661 -117.47 -25.68 55.95
N ALA A 662 -117.29 -26.85 55.34
CA ALA A 662 -116.29 -27.05 54.28
C ALA A 662 -116.61 -26.21 53.02
N LYS A 663 -117.89 -26.09 52.63
CA LYS A 663 -118.33 -25.20 51.53
C LYS A 663 -118.03 -23.71 51.83
N ALA A 664 -118.25 -23.27 53.07
CA ALA A 664 -117.92 -21.90 53.48
C ALA A 664 -116.40 -21.65 53.49
N GLU A 665 -115.59 -22.62 53.92
CA GLU A 665 -114.12 -22.55 53.91
C GLU A 665 -113.57 -22.51 52.47
N ILE A 666 -114.13 -23.31 51.55
CA ILE A 666 -113.82 -23.25 50.12
C ILE A 666 -114.11 -21.85 49.55
N GLU A 667 -115.24 -21.23 49.91
CA GLU A 667 -115.59 -19.89 49.43
C GLU A 667 -114.58 -18.84 49.92
N GLN A 668 -114.10 -18.96 51.17
CA GLN A 668 -113.07 -18.08 51.72
C GLN A 668 -111.72 -18.27 51.02
N LEU A 669 -111.28 -19.51 50.79
CA LEU A 669 -110.05 -19.81 50.04
C LEU A 669 -110.13 -19.32 48.58
N LYS A 670 -111.30 -19.44 47.94
CA LYS A 670 -111.53 -18.89 46.58
C LYS A 670 -111.42 -17.36 46.55
N LYS A 671 -111.91 -16.66 47.59
CA LYS A 671 -111.74 -15.20 47.73
C LYS A 671 -110.27 -14.80 47.91
N GLN A 672 -109.51 -15.56 48.71
CA GLN A 672 -108.06 -15.32 48.87
C GLN A 672 -107.29 -15.52 47.56
N ILE A 673 -107.56 -16.60 46.82
CA ILE A 673 -106.95 -16.84 45.49
C ILE A 673 -107.30 -15.71 44.51
N LYS A 674 -108.56 -15.22 44.51
CA LYS A 674 -108.97 -14.12 43.64
C LYS A 674 -108.17 -12.84 43.91
N MET A 675 -107.97 -12.49 45.18
CA MET A 675 -107.15 -11.33 45.56
C MET A 675 -105.67 -11.50 45.17
N ILE A 676 -105.12 -12.71 45.23
CA ILE A 676 -103.74 -13.00 44.76
C ILE A 676 -103.65 -12.78 43.24
N LYS A 677 -104.61 -13.31 42.47
CA LYS A 677 -104.62 -13.20 41.00
C LYS A 677 -104.82 -11.78 40.48
N GLU A 678 -105.46 -10.90 41.24
CA GLU A 678 -105.62 -9.47 40.90
C GLU A 678 -104.32 -8.66 41.01
N ILE A 679 -103.22 -9.26 41.48
CA ILE A 679 -101.89 -8.63 41.59
C ILE A 679 -100.97 -9.04 40.42
N GLU A 680 -101.17 -10.23 39.84
CA GLU A 680 -100.36 -10.74 38.73
C GLU A 680 -100.71 -10.11 37.36
N LYS A 681 -101.86 -9.44 37.27
CA LYS A 681 -102.25 -8.58 36.15
C LYS A 681 -101.74 -7.17 36.35
#